data_AF-A0A8C7PWK8-F1
#
_entry.id   AF-A0A8C7PWK8-F1
#
_cell.length_a   1.000
_cell.length_b   1.000
_cell.length_c   1.000
_cell.angle_alpha   90.00
_cell.angle_beta   90.00
_cell.angle_gamma   90.00
#
_symmetry.space_group_name_H-M   'P 1'
#
loop_
_entity.id
_entity.type
_entity.pdbx_description
1 polymer ?
#
loop_
_entity_poly.entity_id
_entity_poly.type
_entity_poly.pdbx_seq_one_letter_code
_entity_poly.pdbx_strand_id
1 'polypeptide(L)'
;MTKNKGEARKFDPTFKGPIHNRGCTDVFCCILFILAILGYFAVGILAWSQGDPRKVIYPTDSRGQFCGQAGTPLEKKPLLFYFNILKCASPLTLLEFQCPTTQLCVESCPTKHMTLLKAYLNKGEQEYYKQFCKEGVDFSKMSAPEILRDGLCPSMLMSSKPFTRRCLPALSTMKGGVVVVGNETIFDNGEGEKVNATDFLDASKKSNVVVEARQVAMRIFEDYTVSWYWILIGLVIAMVVSLIFIILLRYLAGIMIWVMIVMVILVIGYGIFHCAMEYRSLKGEPGSDVTIRDLGLQTDFSVYLQIRQTWLAFMIILSIVEVVVILLLIFLRKRVLIAIALIKEASRAVGHVMSSLFYPLLTFALLALVIAYWAITAVFLSTSNEQVYKVFNTTECDYSRNTCNPETFNTTNITAQCPDAECLFAFYGGETYYHKYLILFQFYNVFLFFWCANFVTALGQVTLAGAFASYYWAFKKPDDIPANPICSSLGRALRYHTGSLAFGSLILSLVQVIRVLLEYLDQKLKAAQNRFAKFLLSCLKCCFWCLEKFIKFLNRNAYIMVAIYGKSFCTSARDAFFLLMRNIIRVAVLDKVTDFLLFLGKLLIVGIVGICSFFFFSGRIKAVEQTAPSLNYYWVPILTVVVGSYLIAHGFFSVYAMCVDTLFLCFCEDLERNDGSPERPYFMSPELHEILSKTKMAEEEDNKDGTEQPDADPREPTLMDEVRLEEEVPLKEQDGEIQLKHQDVFMQANEEEQPLKEKTEEAEVEETQEEKSEVKEEEEEKGPEEEEEVEEKGSKEGKPGEKDHQPTKPKKEEIEEKKPQEAEPKDHPSTPQE
;
A
#
# COMPACT_ATOMS: atom_id res chain seq x y z
N MET A 1 22.67 -21.05 15.05
CA MET A 1 21.21 -21.07 15.33
C MET A 1 20.61 -22.49 15.34
N THR A 2 21.40 -23.54 15.57
CA THR A 2 21.05 -24.94 15.26
C THR A 2 20.41 -25.75 16.39
N LYS A 3 20.56 -25.34 17.65
CA LYS A 3 20.39 -26.20 18.83
C LYS A 3 18.95 -26.44 19.31
N ASN A 4 17.92 -26.05 18.54
CA ASN A 4 16.52 -26.21 18.94
C ASN A 4 15.56 -26.25 17.73
N LYS A 5 15.58 -27.35 16.95
CA LYS A 5 14.74 -27.52 15.74
C LYS A 5 13.37 -28.19 15.97
N GLY A 6 13.08 -28.66 17.20
CA GLY A 6 11.89 -29.47 17.52
C GLY A 6 12.05 -30.96 17.16
N GLU A 7 11.20 -31.82 17.74
CA GLU A 7 11.20 -33.27 17.49
C GLU A 7 10.50 -33.65 16.17
N ALA A 8 10.97 -34.73 15.53
CA ALA A 8 10.30 -35.40 14.41
C ALA A 8 8.86 -35.83 14.75
N ARG A 9 7.93 -35.67 13.79
CA ARG A 9 6.58 -36.22 13.90
C ARG A 9 6.62 -37.75 13.83
N LYS A 10 6.53 -38.39 14.99
CA LYS A 10 6.45 -39.85 15.13
C LYS A 10 5.23 -40.41 14.36
N PHE A 11 5.35 -41.63 13.86
CA PHE A 11 4.27 -42.37 13.20
C PHE A 11 3.02 -42.48 14.11
N ASP A 12 1.84 -42.38 13.51
CA ASP A 12 0.54 -42.51 14.17
C ASP A 12 -0.43 -43.22 13.21
N PRO A 13 -0.77 -44.50 13.46
CA PRO A 13 -1.64 -45.28 12.58
C PRO A 13 -3.11 -44.82 12.59
N THR A 14 -3.49 -43.91 13.49
CA THR A 14 -4.84 -43.33 13.54
C THR A 14 -4.96 -42.05 12.71
N PHE A 15 -3.84 -41.44 12.31
CA PHE A 15 -3.81 -40.18 11.58
C PHE A 15 -4.17 -40.37 10.10
N LYS A 16 -5.36 -39.91 9.72
CA LYS A 16 -5.87 -39.90 8.34
C LYS A 16 -6.04 -38.47 7.81
N GLY A 17 -5.03 -37.64 8.06
CA GLY A 17 -5.04 -36.23 7.66
C GLY A 17 -5.94 -35.34 8.55
N PRO A 18 -6.76 -34.44 7.98
CA PRO A 18 -7.46 -33.41 8.75
C PRO A 18 -8.38 -33.93 9.87
N ILE A 19 -7.95 -33.78 11.12
CA ILE A 19 -8.62 -34.32 12.31
C ILE A 19 -10.07 -33.84 12.37
N HIS A 20 -11.03 -34.77 12.51
CA HIS A 20 -12.47 -34.44 12.51
C HIS A 20 -12.99 -33.94 13.88
N ASN A 21 -12.56 -34.55 14.98
CA ASN A 21 -12.97 -34.15 16.33
C ASN A 21 -12.16 -32.92 16.79
N ARG A 22 -12.81 -31.80 17.09
CA ARG A 22 -12.17 -30.51 17.38
C ARG A 22 -12.90 -29.70 18.43
N GLY A 23 -12.13 -28.99 19.27
CA GLY A 23 -12.63 -27.88 20.09
C GLY A 23 -12.50 -26.53 19.35
N CYS A 24 -13.14 -25.50 19.90
CA CYS A 24 -12.98 -24.13 19.41
C CYS A 24 -11.62 -23.55 19.83
N THR A 25 -10.93 -22.84 18.92
CA THR A 25 -9.58 -22.33 19.14
C THR A 25 -9.54 -20.80 19.27
N ASP A 26 -8.67 -20.32 20.15
CA ASP A 26 -8.42 -18.90 20.44
C ASP A 26 -9.70 -18.08 20.71
N VAL A 27 -10.61 -18.66 21.51
CA VAL A 27 -11.99 -18.17 21.75
C VAL A 27 -12.04 -16.70 22.19
N PHE A 28 -11.09 -16.24 23.01
CA PHE A 28 -10.98 -14.83 23.40
C PHE A 28 -10.82 -13.90 22.18
N CYS A 29 -10.01 -14.28 21.20
CA CYS A 29 -9.81 -13.51 19.97
C CYS A 29 -11.04 -13.56 19.05
N CYS A 30 -11.84 -14.63 19.12
CA CYS A 30 -13.15 -14.70 18.46
C CYS A 30 -14.13 -13.69 19.05
N ILE A 31 -14.25 -13.63 20.39
CA ILE A 31 -15.10 -12.67 21.10
C ILE A 31 -14.65 -11.24 20.82
N LEU A 32 -13.35 -10.96 20.93
CA LEU A 32 -12.74 -9.65 20.62
C LEU A 32 -13.10 -9.18 19.19
N PHE A 33 -13.01 -10.09 18.21
CA PHE A 33 -13.31 -9.77 16.80
C PHE A 33 -14.81 -9.54 16.56
N ILE A 34 -15.70 -10.33 17.19
CA ILE A 34 -17.16 -10.11 17.11
C ILE A 34 -17.52 -8.76 17.73
N LEU A 35 -16.98 -8.42 18.90
CA LEU A 35 -17.18 -7.11 19.54
C LEU A 35 -16.63 -5.96 18.67
N ALA A 36 -15.48 -6.14 18.03
CA ALA A 36 -14.92 -5.17 17.11
C ALA A 36 -15.81 -4.97 15.85
N ILE A 37 -16.39 -6.05 15.30
CA ILE A 37 -17.36 -5.96 14.19
C ILE A 37 -18.64 -5.24 14.62
N LEU A 38 -19.18 -5.53 15.81
CA LEU A 38 -20.37 -4.84 16.33
C LEU A 38 -20.11 -3.34 16.56
N GLY A 39 -18.94 -2.99 17.12
CA GLY A 39 -18.48 -1.60 17.22
C GLY A 39 -18.32 -0.94 15.86
N TYR A 40 -17.83 -1.67 14.85
CA TYR A 40 -17.69 -1.16 13.49
C TYR A 40 -19.04 -0.90 12.80
N PHE A 41 -20.06 -1.72 13.07
CA PHE A 41 -21.44 -1.45 12.66
C PHE A 41 -22.04 -0.22 13.38
N ALA A 42 -21.79 -0.06 14.69
CA ALA A 42 -22.24 1.12 15.42
C ALA A 42 -21.60 2.41 14.88
N VAL A 43 -20.28 2.42 14.60
CA VAL A 43 -19.59 3.56 13.99
C VAL A 43 -20.10 3.86 12.58
N GLY A 44 -20.44 2.83 11.78
CA GLY A 44 -21.09 3.01 10.48
C GLY A 44 -22.44 3.71 10.60
N ILE A 45 -23.33 3.22 11.46
CA ILE A 45 -24.67 3.81 11.70
C ILE A 45 -24.55 5.27 12.19
N LEU A 46 -23.62 5.56 13.11
CA LEU A 46 -23.36 6.93 13.57
C LEU A 46 -22.87 7.83 12.42
N ALA A 47 -21.88 7.37 11.64
CA ALA A 47 -21.40 8.10 10.48
C ALA A 47 -22.49 8.33 9.43
N TRP A 48 -23.36 7.36 9.16
CA TRP A 48 -24.46 7.48 8.19
C TRP A 48 -25.61 8.36 8.67
N SER A 49 -25.80 8.52 9.98
CA SER A 49 -26.84 9.40 10.55
C SER A 49 -26.43 10.87 10.65
N GLN A 50 -25.12 11.18 10.72
CA GLN A 50 -24.60 12.55 10.83
C GLN A 50 -23.83 13.05 9.59
N GLY A 51 -23.28 12.13 8.79
CA GLY A 51 -22.58 12.42 7.54
C GLY A 51 -23.53 12.84 6.43
N ASP A 52 -23.15 13.89 5.69
CA ASP A 52 -23.89 14.32 4.50
C ASP A 52 -22.97 14.28 3.27
N PRO A 53 -23.07 13.25 2.41
CA PRO A 53 -22.19 13.09 1.24
C PRO A 53 -22.32 14.23 0.23
N ARG A 54 -23.39 15.05 0.29
CA ARG A 54 -23.53 16.26 -0.54
C ARG A 54 -22.38 17.24 -0.31
N LYS A 55 -21.81 17.29 0.89
CA LYS A 55 -20.65 18.14 1.24
C LYS A 55 -19.38 17.83 0.43
N VAL A 56 -19.27 16.64 -0.19
CA VAL A 56 -18.17 16.30 -1.13
C VAL A 56 -18.48 16.74 -2.58
N ILE A 57 -19.76 16.69 -2.95
CA ILE A 57 -20.25 16.80 -4.34
C ILE A 57 -20.62 18.25 -4.71
N TYR A 58 -21.11 19.01 -3.75
CA TYR A 58 -21.59 20.37 -3.92
C TYR A 58 -20.71 21.35 -3.14
N PRO A 59 -20.18 22.41 -3.77
CA PRO A 59 -19.51 23.48 -3.06
C PRO A 59 -20.55 24.40 -2.38
N THR A 60 -20.09 25.12 -1.36
CA THR A 60 -20.93 25.87 -0.43
C THR A 60 -20.55 27.36 -0.50
N ASP A 61 -21.55 28.26 -0.52
CA ASP A 61 -21.34 29.71 -0.46
C ASP A 61 -21.02 30.20 0.97
N SER A 62 -20.69 31.49 1.12
CA SER A 62 -20.44 32.12 2.42
C SER A 62 -21.70 32.19 3.32
N ARG A 63 -22.89 31.83 2.82
CA ARG A 63 -24.15 31.71 3.57
C ARG A 63 -24.48 30.25 3.92
N GLY A 64 -23.58 29.30 3.66
CA GLY A 64 -23.78 27.88 3.94
C GLY A 64 -24.65 27.13 2.92
N GLN A 65 -25.00 27.74 1.78
CA GLN A 65 -25.90 27.19 0.77
C GLN A 65 -25.14 26.42 -0.33
N PHE A 66 -25.66 25.27 -0.74
CA PHE A 66 -25.04 24.42 -1.79
C PHE A 66 -25.32 24.95 -3.21
N CYS A 67 -24.26 25.21 -3.98
CA CYS A 67 -24.35 25.65 -5.38
C CYS A 67 -24.85 24.52 -6.30
N GLY A 68 -25.96 24.74 -7.01
CA GLY A 68 -26.44 23.82 -8.05
C GLY A 68 -27.08 22.53 -7.53
N GLN A 69 -27.49 22.47 -6.26
CA GLN A 69 -28.29 21.35 -5.76
C GLN A 69 -29.77 21.53 -6.15
N ALA A 70 -30.39 20.49 -6.69
CA ALA A 70 -31.81 20.48 -6.98
C ALA A 70 -32.67 20.73 -5.72
N GLY A 71 -33.69 21.57 -5.84
CA GLY A 71 -34.58 21.96 -4.75
C GLY A 71 -34.02 23.02 -3.79
N THR A 72 -32.90 23.68 -4.10
CA THR A 72 -32.41 24.85 -3.34
C THR A 72 -32.58 26.16 -4.15
N PRO A 73 -32.59 27.34 -3.50
CA PRO A 73 -32.63 28.62 -4.22
C PRO A 73 -31.47 28.83 -5.21
N LEU A 74 -30.39 28.04 -5.10
CA LEU A 74 -29.18 28.14 -5.91
C LEU A 74 -29.05 26.99 -6.93
N GLU A 75 -30.14 26.25 -7.21
CA GLU A 75 -30.19 25.17 -8.21
C GLU A 75 -29.68 25.63 -9.59
N LYS A 76 -30.04 26.84 -10.03
CA LYS A 76 -29.58 27.43 -11.30
C LYS A 76 -28.17 28.03 -11.25
N LYS A 77 -27.51 28.02 -10.10
CA LYS A 77 -26.18 28.62 -9.88
C LYS A 77 -25.17 27.54 -9.44
N PRO A 78 -24.71 26.66 -10.35
CA PRO A 78 -23.90 25.48 -9.99
C PRO A 78 -22.41 25.73 -9.79
N LEU A 79 -21.94 26.98 -9.88
CA LEU A 79 -20.51 27.32 -9.80
C LEU A 79 -20.24 28.26 -8.63
N LEU A 80 -19.22 27.99 -7.81
CA LEU A 80 -18.78 28.86 -6.72
C LEU A 80 -17.71 29.85 -7.19
N PHE A 81 -18.02 31.14 -7.13
CA PHE A 81 -17.12 32.25 -7.40
C PHE A 81 -16.52 32.83 -6.10
N TYR A 82 -15.32 33.38 -6.17
CA TYR A 82 -14.57 33.99 -5.05
C TYR A 82 -14.37 35.48 -5.32
N PHE A 83 -14.75 36.35 -4.38
CA PHE A 83 -14.66 37.81 -4.57
C PHE A 83 -13.22 38.31 -4.77
N ASN A 84 -12.26 37.77 -4.01
CA ASN A 84 -10.83 37.98 -4.26
C ASN A 84 -10.04 36.69 -3.98
N ILE A 85 -9.78 35.92 -5.04
CA ILE A 85 -9.03 34.65 -4.96
C ILE A 85 -7.54 34.84 -4.63
N LEU A 86 -6.97 36.04 -4.75
CA LEU A 86 -5.59 36.30 -4.32
C LEU A 86 -5.44 36.05 -2.81
N LYS A 87 -6.48 36.37 -2.02
CA LYS A 87 -6.51 36.12 -0.57
C LYS A 87 -6.66 34.63 -0.20
N CYS A 88 -6.84 33.74 -1.18
CA CYS A 88 -6.74 32.28 -1.00
C CYS A 88 -5.31 31.72 -1.10
N ALA A 89 -4.33 32.50 -1.60
CA ALA A 89 -3.04 31.97 -2.04
C ALA A 89 -2.03 31.65 -0.92
N SER A 90 -2.40 31.83 0.35
CA SER A 90 -1.49 31.58 1.48
C SER A 90 -1.32 30.08 1.79
N PRO A 91 -0.17 29.64 2.33
CA PRO A 91 -0.02 28.27 2.82
C PRO A 91 -0.94 27.89 3.99
N LEU A 92 -1.40 28.87 4.79
CA LEU A 92 -2.31 28.65 5.92
C LEU A 92 -3.73 28.29 5.45
N THR A 93 -4.23 28.98 4.43
CA THR A 93 -5.57 28.75 3.86
C THR A 93 -5.73 27.37 3.19
N LEU A 94 -4.62 26.66 2.92
CA LEU A 94 -4.63 25.25 2.49
C LEU A 94 -4.75 24.23 3.64
N LEU A 95 -4.52 24.64 4.89
CA LEU A 95 -4.72 23.81 6.09
C LEU A 95 -6.13 23.97 6.68
N GLU A 96 -6.70 25.18 6.62
CA GLU A 96 -8.04 25.49 7.15
C GLU A 96 -9.17 25.24 6.13
N PHE A 97 -8.84 24.93 4.86
CA PHE A 97 -9.75 24.73 3.72
C PHE A 97 -10.65 25.92 3.33
N GLN A 98 -10.66 27.01 4.10
CA GLN A 98 -11.46 28.22 3.84
C GLN A 98 -10.59 29.38 3.36
N CYS A 99 -11.08 30.15 2.39
CA CYS A 99 -10.49 31.45 2.05
C CYS A 99 -11.12 32.58 2.89
N PRO A 100 -10.35 33.59 3.32
CA PRO A 100 -10.87 34.84 3.91
C PRO A 100 -11.39 35.78 2.79
N THR A 101 -12.39 35.33 2.04
CA THR A 101 -13.07 36.12 1.01
C THR A 101 -14.50 35.62 0.82
N THR A 102 -15.41 36.49 0.39
CA THR A 102 -16.80 36.13 0.09
C THR A 102 -16.86 35.11 -1.05
N GLN A 103 -17.58 34.02 -0.83
CA GLN A 103 -17.81 32.94 -1.78
C GLN A 103 -19.29 32.97 -2.18
N LEU A 104 -19.59 32.99 -3.48
CA LEU A 104 -20.92 33.21 -4.04
C LEU A 104 -21.24 32.19 -5.13
N CYS A 105 -22.41 31.55 -5.09
CA CYS A 105 -22.85 30.71 -6.20
C CYS A 105 -23.30 31.57 -7.40
N VAL A 106 -22.82 31.23 -8.61
CA VAL A 106 -23.10 31.88 -9.90
C VAL A 106 -23.45 30.84 -10.98
N GLU A 107 -24.08 31.30 -12.06
CA GLU A 107 -24.48 30.45 -13.21
C GLU A 107 -23.31 30.15 -14.15
N SER A 108 -22.52 31.18 -14.48
CA SER A 108 -21.31 31.11 -15.31
C SER A 108 -20.13 31.84 -14.66
N CYS A 109 -18.90 31.35 -14.81
CA CYS A 109 -17.71 32.07 -14.34
C CYS A 109 -17.45 33.36 -15.15
N PRO A 110 -16.79 34.39 -14.56
CA PRO A 110 -16.47 35.61 -15.28
C PRO A 110 -15.58 35.32 -16.50
N THR A 111 -15.97 35.78 -17.68
CA THR A 111 -15.21 35.57 -18.93
C THR A 111 -14.21 36.69 -19.21
N LYS A 112 -14.46 37.89 -18.69
CA LYS A 112 -13.65 39.12 -18.88
C LYS A 112 -13.01 39.58 -17.56
N HIS A 113 -11.85 40.23 -17.65
CA HIS A 113 -11.29 41.01 -16.55
C HIS A 113 -11.95 42.42 -16.52
N MET A 114 -12.34 42.89 -15.33
CA MET A 114 -13.03 44.16 -15.13
C MET A 114 -12.88 44.65 -13.69
N THR A 115 -12.66 45.95 -13.46
CA THR A 115 -12.78 46.56 -12.11
C THR A 115 -14.18 47.12 -11.89
N LEU A 116 -14.63 47.19 -10.62
CA LEU A 116 -15.95 47.74 -10.26
C LEU A 116 -16.14 49.17 -10.81
N LEU A 117 -15.12 50.01 -10.72
CA LEU A 117 -15.17 51.40 -11.17
C LEU A 117 -15.46 51.52 -12.69
N LYS A 118 -14.85 50.63 -13.50
CA LYS A 118 -15.07 50.60 -14.95
C LYS A 118 -16.48 50.11 -15.29
N ALA A 119 -16.98 49.09 -14.58
CA ALA A 119 -18.36 48.64 -14.71
C ALA A 119 -19.37 49.72 -14.29
N TYR A 120 -19.10 50.47 -13.22
CA TYR A 120 -19.96 51.56 -12.75
C TYR A 120 -20.14 52.65 -13.81
N LEU A 121 -19.07 53.01 -14.53
CA LEU A 121 -19.10 54.00 -15.62
C LEU A 121 -19.84 53.48 -16.87
N ASN A 122 -19.69 52.20 -17.20
CA ASN A 122 -20.27 51.59 -18.40
C ASN A 122 -21.63 50.91 -18.12
N LYS A 123 -22.76 51.60 -18.33
CA LYS A 123 -24.11 51.04 -18.15
C LYS A 123 -24.36 49.69 -18.84
N GLY A 124 -23.76 49.44 -20.01
CA GLY A 124 -23.86 48.15 -20.72
C GLY A 124 -23.08 46.99 -20.06
N GLU A 125 -22.18 47.28 -19.13
CA GLU A 125 -21.35 46.30 -18.41
C GLU A 125 -21.79 46.13 -16.94
N GLN A 126 -22.58 47.07 -16.39
CA GLN A 126 -23.19 46.98 -15.05
C GLN A 126 -23.97 45.68 -14.85
N GLU A 127 -24.85 45.32 -15.78
CA GLU A 127 -25.72 44.13 -15.64
C GLU A 127 -24.93 42.80 -15.70
N TYR A 128 -23.81 42.76 -16.44
CA TYR A 128 -22.88 41.64 -16.40
C TYR A 128 -22.13 41.57 -15.06
N TYR A 129 -21.65 42.71 -14.54
CA TYR A 129 -20.95 42.75 -13.25
C TYR A 129 -21.87 42.34 -12.08
N LYS A 130 -23.14 42.75 -12.14
CA LYS A 130 -24.18 42.45 -11.14
C LYS A 130 -24.37 40.96 -10.86
N GLN A 131 -24.11 40.09 -11.86
CA GLN A 131 -24.21 38.63 -11.72
C GLN A 131 -23.23 38.04 -10.69
N PHE A 132 -22.20 38.79 -10.32
CA PHE A 132 -21.14 38.40 -9.39
C PHE A 132 -21.21 39.12 -8.03
N CYS A 133 -22.29 39.87 -7.77
CA CYS A 133 -22.52 40.60 -6.52
C CYS A 133 -23.53 39.86 -5.61
N LYS A 134 -23.58 40.28 -4.33
CA LYS A 134 -24.65 39.92 -3.39
C LYS A 134 -26.02 40.42 -3.90
N GLU A 135 -27.09 39.78 -3.45
CA GLU A 135 -28.46 40.16 -3.76
C GLU A 135 -28.80 41.51 -3.11
N GLY A 136 -29.53 42.39 -3.82
CA GLY A 136 -29.94 43.72 -3.33
C GLY A 136 -29.20 44.93 -3.93
N VAL A 137 -28.08 44.73 -4.65
CA VAL A 137 -27.29 45.84 -5.23
C VAL A 137 -28.06 46.61 -6.31
N ASP A 138 -28.10 47.94 -6.18
CA ASP A 138 -28.60 48.87 -7.18
C ASP A 138 -27.57 49.98 -7.47
N PHE A 139 -26.87 49.83 -8.60
CA PHE A 139 -25.89 50.79 -9.14
C PHE A 139 -26.50 52.19 -9.45
N SER A 140 -27.82 52.35 -9.36
CA SER A 140 -28.51 53.63 -9.52
C SER A 140 -28.67 54.40 -8.20
N LYS A 141 -28.45 53.74 -7.06
CA LYS A 141 -28.72 54.27 -5.70
C LYS A 141 -27.51 54.25 -4.77
N MET A 142 -26.62 53.28 -4.93
CA MET A 142 -25.41 53.11 -4.11
C MET A 142 -24.18 53.55 -4.90
N SER A 143 -23.27 54.30 -4.27
CA SER A 143 -22.00 54.69 -4.90
C SER A 143 -20.99 53.53 -4.90
N ALA A 144 -20.04 53.54 -5.83
CA ALA A 144 -19.02 52.50 -5.92
C ALA A 144 -18.18 52.32 -4.62
N PRO A 145 -17.82 53.37 -3.85
CA PRO A 145 -17.15 53.21 -2.55
C PRO A 145 -18.01 52.51 -1.50
N GLU A 146 -19.32 52.78 -1.45
CA GLU A 146 -20.25 52.11 -0.53
C GLU A 146 -20.40 50.63 -0.87
N ILE A 147 -20.54 50.30 -2.16
CA ILE A 147 -20.62 48.91 -2.67
C ILE A 147 -19.37 48.09 -2.28
N LEU A 148 -18.19 48.73 -2.20
CA LEU A 148 -16.93 48.10 -1.76
C LEU A 148 -16.84 47.99 -0.23
N ARG A 149 -17.14 49.08 0.51
CA ARG A 149 -17.15 49.12 1.98
C ARG A 149 -18.10 48.06 2.55
N ASP A 150 -19.29 47.95 1.99
CA ASP A 150 -20.35 47.05 2.45
C ASP A 150 -20.17 45.61 1.89
N GLY A 151 -19.04 45.34 1.21
CA GLY A 151 -18.68 44.01 0.70
C GLY A 151 -19.71 43.40 -0.26
N LEU A 152 -20.45 44.24 -1.00
CA LEU A 152 -21.60 43.81 -1.81
C LEU A 152 -21.19 43.27 -3.19
N CYS A 153 -20.09 43.77 -3.76
CA CYS A 153 -19.51 43.30 -5.01
C CYS A 153 -18.00 43.07 -4.85
N PRO A 154 -17.37 42.23 -5.69
CA PRO A 154 -15.91 42.16 -5.77
C PRO A 154 -15.32 43.48 -6.30
N SER A 155 -14.09 43.82 -5.89
CA SER A 155 -13.33 44.97 -6.41
C SER A 155 -12.94 44.80 -7.88
N MET A 156 -12.64 43.56 -8.28
CA MET A 156 -12.41 43.16 -9.66
C MET A 156 -12.96 41.77 -9.97
N LEU A 157 -13.34 41.56 -11.22
CA LEU A 157 -13.55 40.24 -11.81
C LEU A 157 -12.28 39.82 -12.55
N MET A 158 -11.81 38.58 -12.34
CA MET A 158 -10.75 37.96 -13.12
C MET A 158 -11.36 36.99 -14.13
N SER A 159 -10.90 37.01 -15.39
CA SER A 159 -11.30 36.01 -16.38
C SER A 159 -10.97 34.61 -15.84
N SER A 160 -11.96 33.72 -15.83
CA SER A 160 -11.97 32.47 -15.06
C SER A 160 -12.69 31.35 -15.82
N LYS A 161 -12.30 30.10 -15.54
CA LYS A 161 -12.96 28.90 -16.09
C LYS A 161 -13.62 28.07 -14.97
N PRO A 162 -14.74 27.38 -15.27
CA PRO A 162 -15.38 26.48 -14.32
C PRO A 162 -14.52 25.23 -14.10
N PHE A 163 -14.34 24.88 -12.83
CA PHE A 163 -13.50 23.77 -12.39
C PHE A 163 -14.08 23.12 -11.13
N THR A 164 -14.57 21.88 -11.22
CA THR A 164 -15.18 21.14 -10.09
C THR A 164 -16.23 21.96 -9.34
N ARG A 165 -17.12 22.63 -10.11
CA ARG A 165 -18.12 23.57 -9.61
C ARG A 165 -17.56 24.80 -8.87
N ARG A 166 -16.32 25.21 -9.14
CA ARG A 166 -15.71 26.46 -8.64
C ARG A 166 -15.11 27.27 -9.80
N CYS A 167 -15.03 28.59 -9.69
CA CYS A 167 -14.41 29.46 -10.69
C CYS A 167 -12.95 29.74 -10.33
N LEU A 168 -12.02 29.40 -11.22
CA LEU A 168 -10.58 29.66 -11.07
C LEU A 168 -10.04 30.50 -12.23
N PRO A 169 -9.09 31.42 -12.00
CA PRO A 169 -8.50 32.27 -13.03
C PRO A 169 -7.98 31.51 -14.26
N ALA A 170 -8.30 32.04 -15.44
CA ALA A 170 -7.87 31.54 -16.73
C ALA A 170 -6.44 32.04 -17.06
N LEU A 171 -5.47 31.57 -16.26
CA LEU A 171 -4.04 31.78 -16.52
C LEU A 171 -3.69 31.33 -17.94
N SER A 172 -3.04 32.22 -18.70
CA SER A 172 -2.68 31.98 -20.09
C SER A 172 -1.19 32.28 -20.29
N THR A 173 -0.50 31.46 -21.09
CA THR A 173 0.90 31.66 -21.46
C THR A 173 1.00 32.06 -22.92
N MET A 174 1.71 33.15 -23.21
CA MET A 174 2.01 33.56 -24.59
C MET A 174 3.23 32.79 -25.14
N LYS A 175 3.37 32.73 -26.47
CA LYS A 175 4.57 32.19 -27.11
C LYS A 175 5.80 32.97 -26.62
N GLY A 176 6.71 32.28 -25.93
CA GLY A 176 7.82 32.89 -25.18
C GLY A 176 7.76 32.65 -23.66
N GLY A 177 6.71 32.01 -23.13
CA GLY A 177 6.63 31.58 -21.73
C GLY A 177 6.16 32.65 -20.73
N VAL A 178 5.87 33.86 -21.20
CA VAL A 178 5.32 34.95 -20.39
C VAL A 178 3.87 34.63 -19.98
N VAL A 179 3.58 34.79 -18.69
CA VAL A 179 2.24 34.62 -18.09
C VAL A 179 1.43 35.90 -18.26
N VAL A 180 0.15 35.78 -18.63
CA VAL A 180 -0.81 36.87 -18.60
C VAL A 180 -2.11 36.47 -17.89
N VAL A 181 -2.76 37.45 -17.28
CA VAL A 181 -4.14 37.35 -16.79
C VAL A 181 -5.02 38.11 -17.78
N GLY A 182 -5.83 37.38 -18.55
CA GLY A 182 -6.45 37.94 -19.75
C GLY A 182 -5.40 38.26 -20.80
N ASN A 183 -5.07 39.55 -20.96
CA ASN A 183 -4.04 40.05 -21.89
C ASN A 183 -2.90 40.82 -21.20
N GLU A 184 -2.95 41.02 -19.88
CA GLU A 184 -2.02 41.91 -19.16
C GLU A 184 -1.05 41.11 -18.27
N THR A 185 0.20 41.57 -18.23
CA THR A 185 1.27 41.00 -17.37
C THR A 185 1.27 41.63 -15.97
N ILE A 186 0.75 42.84 -15.82
CA ILE A 186 0.67 43.58 -14.56
C ILE A 186 -0.77 44.08 -14.43
N PHE A 187 -1.44 43.73 -13.34
CA PHE A 187 -2.84 44.10 -13.07
C PHE A 187 -3.01 44.70 -11.67
N ASP A 188 -4.05 45.50 -11.48
CA ASP A 188 -4.41 46.08 -10.19
C ASP A 188 -5.06 45.00 -9.29
N ASN A 189 -4.67 44.90 -8.01
CA ASN A 189 -5.26 43.95 -7.07
C ASN A 189 -6.67 44.36 -6.59
N GLY A 190 -7.16 45.54 -6.98
CA GLY A 190 -8.43 46.13 -6.56
C GLY A 190 -8.32 46.95 -5.26
N GLU A 191 -7.12 47.06 -4.69
CA GLU A 191 -6.77 47.90 -3.54
C GLU A 191 -5.78 49.02 -3.97
N GLY A 192 -5.45 49.11 -5.27
CA GLY A 192 -4.62 50.15 -5.88
C GLY A 192 -3.15 49.75 -6.10
N GLU A 193 -2.75 48.54 -5.71
CA GLU A 193 -1.41 48.02 -5.94
C GLU A 193 -1.32 47.21 -7.23
N LYS A 194 -0.20 47.35 -7.94
CA LYS A 194 0.05 46.65 -9.20
C LYS A 194 0.81 45.35 -8.96
N VAL A 195 0.14 44.23 -9.18
CA VAL A 195 0.69 42.87 -9.00
C VAL A 195 1.10 42.29 -10.35
N ASN A 196 2.26 41.64 -10.38
CA ASN A 196 2.82 41.00 -11.56
C ASN A 196 2.30 39.56 -11.72
N ALA A 197 1.94 39.17 -12.94
CA ALA A 197 1.33 37.87 -13.24
C ALA A 197 2.28 36.69 -13.01
N THR A 198 3.59 36.90 -13.04
CA THR A 198 4.61 35.90 -12.66
C THR A 198 4.53 35.53 -11.19
N ASP A 199 4.32 36.53 -10.33
CA ASP A 199 4.43 36.38 -8.88
C ASP A 199 3.13 35.74 -8.35
N PHE A 200 2.00 36.13 -8.96
CA PHE A 200 0.75 35.40 -8.83
C PHE A 200 0.88 33.96 -9.35
N LEU A 201 1.57 33.71 -10.48
CA LEU A 201 1.76 32.33 -10.96
C LEU A 201 2.63 31.49 -10.02
N ASP A 202 3.66 32.03 -9.36
CA ASP A 202 4.47 31.26 -8.43
C ASP A 202 3.76 30.96 -7.10
N ALA A 203 2.89 31.88 -6.64
CA ALA A 203 1.92 31.58 -5.58
C ALA A 203 0.88 30.53 -6.04
N SER A 204 0.32 30.69 -7.26
CA SER A 204 -0.68 29.80 -7.83
C SER A 204 -0.11 28.42 -8.14
N LYS A 205 1.16 28.27 -8.56
CA LYS A 205 1.80 26.99 -8.93
C LYS A 205 1.64 25.92 -7.85
N LYS A 206 1.86 26.29 -6.58
CA LYS A 206 1.72 25.39 -5.42
C LYS A 206 0.29 24.85 -5.25
N SER A 207 -0.71 25.62 -5.68
CA SER A 207 -2.13 25.22 -5.70
C SER A 207 -2.55 24.59 -7.04
N ASN A 208 -1.94 24.99 -8.16
CA ASN A 208 -2.30 24.55 -9.51
C ASN A 208 -2.02 23.07 -9.72
N VAL A 209 -0.97 22.50 -9.11
CA VAL A 209 -0.74 21.03 -9.15
C VAL A 209 -1.95 20.27 -8.59
N VAL A 210 -2.61 20.78 -7.54
CA VAL A 210 -3.82 20.17 -6.96
C VAL A 210 -5.04 20.38 -7.88
N VAL A 211 -5.12 21.53 -8.55
CA VAL A 211 -6.17 21.83 -9.54
C VAL A 211 -6.04 20.94 -10.77
N GLU A 212 -4.87 20.87 -11.40
CA GLU A 212 -4.57 20.07 -12.59
C GLU A 212 -4.74 18.58 -12.34
N ALA A 213 -4.22 18.05 -11.23
CA ALA A 213 -4.45 16.65 -10.84
C ALA A 213 -5.96 16.33 -10.70
N ARG A 214 -6.74 17.29 -10.20
CA ARG A 214 -8.20 17.16 -10.07
C ARG A 214 -8.96 17.47 -11.38
N GLN A 215 -8.38 18.15 -12.37
CA GLN A 215 -8.90 18.19 -13.75
C GLN A 215 -8.81 16.81 -14.40
N VAL A 216 -7.63 16.18 -14.29
CA VAL A 216 -7.38 14.82 -14.80
C VAL A 216 -8.33 13.83 -14.12
N ALA A 217 -8.50 13.91 -12.79
CA ALA A 217 -9.43 13.06 -12.04
C ALA A 217 -10.91 13.19 -12.49
N MET A 218 -11.37 14.40 -12.87
CA MET A 218 -12.74 14.59 -13.37
C MET A 218 -12.95 14.00 -14.77
N ARG A 219 -11.98 14.16 -15.68
CA ARG A 219 -12.02 13.51 -17.01
C ARG A 219 -11.97 11.99 -16.90
N ILE A 220 -11.13 11.48 -16.01
CA ILE A 220 -11.09 10.05 -15.63
C ILE A 220 -12.46 9.57 -15.16
N PHE A 221 -13.17 10.34 -14.33
CA PHE A 221 -14.51 9.99 -13.86
C PHE A 221 -15.55 10.00 -14.99
N GLU A 222 -15.51 10.98 -15.89
CA GLU A 222 -16.37 11.05 -17.08
C GLU A 222 -16.14 9.84 -18.00
N ASP A 223 -14.87 9.55 -18.32
CA ASP A 223 -14.45 8.38 -19.09
C ASP A 223 -14.92 7.07 -18.44
N TYR A 224 -14.89 6.96 -17.11
CA TYR A 224 -15.47 5.84 -16.37
C TYR A 224 -16.99 5.75 -16.51
N THR A 225 -17.74 6.85 -16.36
CA THR A 225 -19.20 6.83 -16.48
C THR A 225 -19.70 6.46 -17.87
N VAL A 226 -18.88 6.69 -18.91
CA VAL A 226 -19.16 6.24 -20.29
C VAL A 226 -18.70 4.79 -20.54
N SER A 227 -17.56 4.36 -19.98
CA SER A 227 -16.91 3.06 -20.32
C SER A 227 -17.13 1.90 -19.35
N TRP A 228 -17.75 2.12 -18.18
CA TRP A 228 -17.82 1.11 -17.10
C TRP A 228 -18.34 -0.27 -17.54
N TYR A 229 -19.30 -0.34 -18.46
CA TYR A 229 -19.86 -1.61 -18.93
C TYR A 229 -18.89 -2.37 -19.85
N TRP A 230 -18.11 -1.66 -20.68
CA TRP A 230 -17.01 -2.26 -21.45
C TRP A 230 -15.88 -2.76 -20.55
N ILE A 231 -15.55 -2.01 -19.49
CA ILE A 231 -14.59 -2.43 -18.46
C ILE A 231 -15.09 -3.72 -17.79
N LEU A 232 -16.37 -3.77 -17.39
CA LEU A 232 -16.99 -4.95 -16.78
C LEU A 232 -16.94 -6.18 -17.71
N ILE A 233 -17.24 -6.00 -19.01
CA ILE A 233 -17.12 -7.07 -20.02
C ILE A 233 -15.66 -7.55 -20.14
N GLY A 234 -14.69 -6.63 -20.18
CA GLY A 234 -13.25 -6.97 -20.20
C GLY A 234 -12.80 -7.77 -18.98
N LEU A 235 -13.33 -7.44 -17.79
CA LEU A 235 -13.06 -8.18 -16.55
C LEU A 235 -13.74 -9.57 -16.53
N VAL A 236 -14.94 -9.70 -17.08
CA VAL A 236 -15.59 -11.02 -17.26
C VAL A 236 -14.81 -11.89 -18.26
N ILE A 237 -14.30 -11.31 -19.35
CA ILE A 237 -13.40 -12.01 -20.29
C ILE A 237 -12.12 -12.44 -19.56
N ALA A 238 -11.50 -11.59 -18.75
CA ALA A 238 -10.31 -11.93 -17.96
C ALA A 238 -10.57 -13.09 -16.98
N MET A 239 -11.75 -13.14 -16.35
CA MET A 239 -12.17 -14.25 -15.50
C MET A 239 -12.32 -15.56 -16.30
N VAL A 240 -12.96 -15.52 -17.46
CA VAL A 240 -13.11 -16.69 -18.34
C VAL A 240 -11.76 -17.19 -18.86
N VAL A 241 -10.87 -16.29 -19.29
CA VAL A 241 -9.51 -16.64 -19.72
C VAL A 241 -8.69 -17.24 -18.56
N SER A 242 -8.81 -16.70 -17.34
CA SER A 242 -8.15 -17.25 -16.15
C SER A 242 -8.65 -18.67 -15.81
N LEU A 243 -9.96 -18.90 -15.92
CA LEU A 243 -10.57 -20.21 -15.73
C LEU A 243 -10.11 -21.22 -16.80
N ILE A 244 -10.10 -20.82 -18.08
CA ILE A 244 -9.64 -21.65 -19.20
C ILE A 244 -8.17 -22.01 -19.02
N PHE A 245 -7.30 -21.06 -18.67
CA PHE A 245 -5.88 -21.32 -18.41
C PHE A 245 -5.68 -22.37 -17.30
N ILE A 246 -6.43 -22.27 -16.21
CA ILE A 246 -6.42 -23.27 -15.12
C ILE A 246 -6.96 -24.64 -15.57
N ILE A 247 -8.04 -24.67 -16.36
CA ILE A 247 -8.59 -25.92 -16.89
C ILE A 247 -7.59 -26.59 -17.85
N LEU A 248 -6.83 -25.81 -18.62
CA LEU A 248 -5.76 -26.33 -19.48
C LEU A 248 -4.53 -26.82 -18.66
N LEU A 249 -4.20 -26.19 -17.52
CA LEU A 249 -3.16 -26.70 -16.60
C LEU A 249 -3.49 -28.11 -16.13
N ARG A 250 -4.77 -28.41 -15.86
CA ARG A 250 -5.23 -29.75 -15.44
C ARG A 250 -4.78 -30.86 -16.39
N TYR A 251 -4.87 -30.63 -17.70
CA TYR A 251 -4.62 -31.66 -18.71
C TYR A 251 -3.17 -31.68 -19.20
N LEU A 252 -2.50 -30.52 -19.25
CA LEU A 252 -1.22 -30.34 -19.96
C LEU A 252 -0.14 -29.63 -19.13
N ALA A 253 -0.23 -29.62 -17.80
CA ALA A 253 0.65 -28.88 -16.87
C ALA A 253 2.11 -28.72 -17.32
N GLY A 254 2.82 -29.83 -17.59
CA GLY A 254 4.23 -29.80 -18.00
C GLY A 254 4.46 -29.13 -19.35
N ILE A 255 3.65 -29.46 -20.36
CA ILE A 255 3.74 -28.84 -21.71
C ILE A 255 3.40 -27.36 -21.62
N MET A 256 2.35 -27.00 -20.86
CA MET A 256 1.97 -25.59 -20.70
C MET A 256 3.07 -24.76 -20.05
N ILE A 257 3.75 -25.26 -19.03
CA ILE A 257 4.82 -24.48 -18.38
C ILE A 257 5.93 -24.13 -19.37
N TRP A 258 6.31 -25.06 -20.26
CA TRP A 258 7.24 -24.76 -21.36
C TRP A 258 6.67 -23.78 -22.39
N VAL A 259 5.42 -23.96 -22.82
CA VAL A 259 4.74 -23.02 -23.75
C VAL A 259 4.63 -21.62 -23.15
N MET A 260 4.34 -21.50 -21.85
CA MET A 260 4.26 -20.24 -21.12
C MET A 260 5.63 -19.55 -21.03
N ILE A 261 6.70 -20.29 -20.74
CA ILE A 261 8.07 -19.78 -20.74
C ILE A 261 8.43 -19.22 -22.12
N VAL A 262 8.19 -20.01 -23.19
CA VAL A 262 8.47 -19.59 -24.58
C VAL A 262 7.60 -18.38 -24.98
N MET A 263 6.32 -18.35 -24.61
CA MET A 263 5.42 -17.24 -24.94
C MET A 263 5.80 -15.94 -24.22
N VAL A 264 6.30 -15.99 -22.98
CA VAL A 264 6.80 -14.78 -22.29
C VAL A 264 8.02 -14.21 -23.02
N ILE A 265 9.01 -15.06 -23.35
CA ILE A 265 10.19 -14.71 -24.14
C ILE A 265 9.80 -14.08 -25.50
N LEU A 266 8.85 -14.69 -26.21
CA LEU A 266 8.36 -14.19 -27.50
C LEU A 266 7.61 -12.84 -27.37
N VAL A 267 6.82 -12.64 -26.32
CA VAL A 267 6.07 -11.39 -26.09
C VAL A 267 7.02 -10.25 -25.70
N ILE A 268 8.02 -10.49 -24.85
CA ILE A 268 9.00 -9.47 -24.48
C ILE A 268 9.92 -9.17 -25.69
N GLY A 269 10.37 -10.19 -26.42
CA GLY A 269 11.12 -10.05 -27.66
C GLY A 269 10.38 -9.25 -28.73
N TYR A 270 9.07 -9.50 -28.91
CA TYR A 270 8.21 -8.68 -29.77
C TYR A 270 8.08 -7.24 -29.26
N GLY A 271 7.98 -7.03 -27.94
CA GLY A 271 8.00 -5.70 -27.33
C GLY A 271 9.31 -4.94 -27.63
N ILE A 272 10.46 -5.58 -27.51
CA ILE A 272 11.77 -5.01 -27.87
C ILE A 272 11.80 -4.65 -29.37
N PHE A 273 11.33 -5.55 -30.25
CA PHE A 273 11.23 -5.30 -31.68
C PHE A 273 10.31 -4.11 -32.01
N HIS A 274 9.13 -4.03 -31.39
CA HIS A 274 8.20 -2.90 -31.58
C HIS A 274 8.81 -1.58 -31.10
N CYS A 275 9.47 -1.56 -29.94
CA CYS A 275 10.18 -0.37 -29.45
C CYS A 275 11.31 0.05 -30.40
N ALA A 276 12.04 -0.91 -30.98
CA ALA A 276 13.09 -0.65 -31.97
C ALA A 276 12.55 -0.15 -33.32
N MET A 277 11.36 -0.61 -33.74
CA MET A 277 10.66 -0.11 -34.92
C MET A 277 10.15 1.32 -34.71
N GLU A 278 9.46 1.60 -33.60
CA GLU A 278 8.93 2.94 -33.32
C GLU A 278 10.05 3.97 -33.10
N TYR A 279 11.12 3.60 -32.39
CA TYR A 279 12.34 4.40 -32.23
C TYR A 279 12.99 4.78 -33.59
N ARG A 280 12.92 3.88 -34.58
CA ARG A 280 13.39 4.15 -35.95
C ARG A 280 12.40 5.00 -36.74
N SER A 281 11.09 4.78 -36.58
CA SER A 281 10.04 5.56 -37.24
C SER A 281 10.06 7.03 -36.81
N LEU A 282 10.30 7.29 -35.53
CA LEU A 282 10.46 8.63 -34.97
C LEU A 282 11.83 9.27 -35.31
N LYS A 283 12.71 8.61 -36.07
CA LYS A 283 14.04 9.16 -36.41
C LYS A 283 13.98 10.09 -37.63
N GLY A 284 13.43 11.28 -37.43
CA GLY A 284 13.35 12.34 -38.44
C GLY A 284 12.16 13.28 -38.28
N GLU A 285 11.22 12.95 -37.40
CA GLU A 285 9.99 13.72 -37.20
C GLU A 285 10.26 15.00 -36.38
N PRO A 286 9.82 16.20 -36.83
CA PRO A 286 10.11 17.46 -36.15
C PRO A 286 9.38 17.55 -34.80
N GLY A 287 10.10 17.24 -33.72
CA GLY A 287 9.61 17.29 -32.33
C GLY A 287 9.88 16.02 -31.51
N SER A 288 10.27 14.91 -32.15
CA SER A 288 10.58 13.64 -31.46
C SER A 288 11.79 13.68 -30.53
N ASP A 289 12.67 14.67 -30.72
CA ASP A 289 14.03 14.70 -30.16
C ASP A 289 14.16 15.52 -28.87
N VAL A 290 13.07 16.06 -28.35
CA VAL A 290 13.01 16.78 -27.06
C VAL A 290 13.28 15.81 -25.91
N THR A 291 14.07 16.22 -24.90
CA THR A 291 14.35 15.32 -23.76
C THR A 291 13.24 15.35 -22.72
N ILE A 292 13.09 14.24 -21.99
CA ILE A 292 12.09 14.08 -20.92
C ILE A 292 12.24 15.16 -19.81
N ARG A 293 13.43 15.77 -19.66
CA ARG A 293 13.67 16.83 -18.67
C ARG A 293 13.12 18.20 -19.11
N ASP A 294 13.12 18.49 -20.41
CA ASP A 294 12.77 19.81 -20.95
C ASP A 294 11.24 20.03 -20.99
N LEU A 295 10.48 18.94 -21.07
CA LEU A 295 9.01 18.94 -21.09
C LEU A 295 8.36 19.16 -19.72
N GLY A 296 9.14 19.04 -18.63
CA GLY A 296 8.61 19.02 -17.27
C GLY A 296 7.74 17.78 -16.98
N LEU A 297 6.86 17.90 -15.99
CA LEU A 297 5.93 16.85 -15.57
C LEU A 297 4.54 17.16 -16.14
N GLN A 298 4.34 16.87 -17.43
CA GLN A 298 3.03 16.97 -18.06
C GLN A 298 2.14 15.78 -17.67
N THR A 299 0.84 16.01 -17.57
CA THR A 299 -0.15 14.98 -17.20
C THR A 299 -0.66 14.16 -18.40
N ASP A 300 -0.27 14.53 -19.62
CA ASP A 300 -0.67 13.81 -20.83
C ASP A 300 0.39 12.78 -21.27
N PHE A 301 0.09 11.50 -21.00
CA PHE A 301 0.95 10.38 -21.37
C PHE A 301 1.11 10.20 -22.89
N SER A 302 0.24 10.77 -23.74
CA SER A 302 0.41 10.64 -25.20
C SER A 302 1.62 11.42 -25.71
N VAL A 303 1.96 12.56 -25.09
CA VAL A 303 3.15 13.34 -25.43
C VAL A 303 4.41 12.50 -25.21
N TYR A 304 4.51 11.80 -24.08
CA TYR A 304 5.64 10.93 -23.79
C TYR A 304 5.77 9.75 -24.77
N LEU A 305 4.68 9.29 -25.39
CA LEU A 305 4.72 8.25 -26.44
C LEU A 305 5.15 8.76 -27.82
N GLN A 306 5.25 10.08 -28.03
CA GLN A 306 5.77 10.69 -29.27
C GLN A 306 7.27 10.98 -29.21
N ILE A 307 7.90 10.87 -28.04
CA ILE A 307 9.32 11.16 -27.82
C ILE A 307 10.18 9.95 -28.22
N ARG A 308 11.23 10.16 -29.02
CA ARG A 308 12.17 9.08 -29.40
C ARG A 308 12.92 8.49 -28.19
N GLN A 309 13.20 9.31 -27.17
CA GLN A 309 13.89 8.91 -25.94
C GLN A 309 13.11 7.88 -25.09
N THR A 310 11.77 7.91 -25.07
CA THR A 310 10.97 6.98 -24.24
C THR A 310 10.96 5.58 -24.81
N TRP A 311 10.82 5.44 -26.13
CA TRP A 311 10.95 4.15 -26.83
C TRP A 311 12.34 3.54 -26.67
N LEU A 312 13.40 4.36 -26.62
CA LEU A 312 14.74 3.89 -26.28
C LEU A 312 14.82 3.39 -24.82
N ALA A 313 14.23 4.11 -23.86
CA ALA A 313 14.19 3.69 -22.47
C ALA A 313 13.40 2.38 -22.29
N PHE A 314 12.23 2.22 -22.93
CA PHE A 314 11.46 0.98 -22.92
C PHE A 314 12.24 -0.18 -23.55
N MET A 315 12.94 0.04 -24.67
CA MET A 315 13.78 -0.98 -25.32
C MET A 315 14.87 -1.48 -24.37
N ILE A 316 15.57 -0.58 -23.66
CA ILE A 316 16.61 -0.93 -22.68
C ILE A 316 16.01 -1.69 -21.50
N ILE A 317 14.91 -1.20 -20.92
CA ILE A 317 14.24 -1.83 -19.77
C ILE A 317 13.76 -3.25 -20.12
N LEU A 318 13.10 -3.43 -21.26
CA LEU A 318 12.63 -4.74 -21.71
C LEU A 318 13.80 -5.69 -21.98
N SER A 319 14.90 -5.20 -22.56
CA SER A 319 16.11 -6.01 -22.79
C SER A 319 16.75 -6.50 -21.50
N ILE A 320 16.81 -5.65 -20.46
CA ILE A 320 17.32 -6.04 -19.13
C ILE A 320 16.38 -7.06 -18.48
N VAL A 321 15.07 -6.86 -18.55
CA VAL A 321 14.07 -7.81 -18.01
C VAL A 321 14.18 -9.17 -18.71
N GLU A 322 14.32 -9.20 -20.03
CA GLU A 322 14.46 -10.43 -20.81
C GLU A 322 15.72 -11.22 -20.43
N VAL A 323 16.87 -10.54 -20.33
CA VAL A 323 18.13 -11.16 -19.90
C VAL A 323 18.00 -11.73 -18.48
N VAL A 324 17.37 -11.00 -17.54
CA VAL A 324 17.12 -11.49 -16.18
C VAL A 324 16.20 -12.72 -16.17
N VAL A 325 15.13 -12.74 -16.97
CA VAL A 325 14.22 -13.90 -17.10
C VAL A 325 14.95 -15.12 -17.65
N ILE A 326 15.73 -14.96 -18.73
CA ILE A 326 16.52 -16.04 -19.33
C ILE A 326 17.56 -16.59 -18.34
N LEU A 327 18.29 -15.72 -17.65
CA LEU A 327 19.28 -16.14 -16.64
C LEU A 327 18.62 -16.92 -15.49
N LEU A 328 17.50 -16.43 -14.96
CA LEU A 328 16.75 -17.14 -13.91
C LEU A 328 16.31 -18.54 -14.37
N LEU A 329 15.80 -18.67 -15.60
CA LEU A 329 15.39 -19.96 -16.17
C LEU A 329 16.57 -20.93 -16.34
N ILE A 330 17.74 -20.44 -16.76
CA ILE A 330 18.96 -21.24 -16.92
C ILE A 330 19.49 -21.73 -15.56
N PHE A 331 19.70 -20.81 -14.60
CA PHE A 331 20.22 -21.17 -13.27
C PHE A 331 19.26 -22.08 -12.49
N LEU A 332 17.95 -21.84 -12.59
CA LEU A 332 16.95 -22.61 -11.85
C LEU A 332 16.51 -23.89 -12.56
N ARG A 333 17.07 -24.26 -13.73
CA ARG A 333 16.63 -25.39 -14.57
C ARG A 333 16.35 -26.70 -13.82
N LYS A 334 17.25 -27.12 -12.91
CA LYS A 334 17.06 -28.34 -12.09
C LYS A 334 15.83 -28.21 -11.18
N ARG A 335 15.60 -27.03 -10.60
CA ARG A 335 14.51 -26.74 -9.65
C ARG A 335 13.17 -26.48 -10.36
N VAL A 336 13.18 -25.94 -11.58
CA VAL A 336 12.01 -25.78 -12.46
C VAL A 336 11.37 -27.14 -12.77
N LEU A 337 12.17 -28.19 -13.02
CA LEU A 337 11.65 -29.56 -13.22
C LEU A 337 10.89 -30.09 -11.99
N ILE A 338 11.39 -29.82 -10.78
CA ILE A 338 10.72 -30.21 -9.52
C ILE A 338 9.43 -29.40 -9.33
N ALA A 339 9.45 -28.10 -9.62
CA ALA A 339 8.26 -27.24 -9.57
C ALA A 339 7.20 -27.69 -10.59
N ILE A 340 7.59 -28.14 -11.79
CA ILE A 340 6.68 -28.74 -12.78
C ILE A 340 6.01 -30.00 -12.20
N ALA A 341 6.74 -30.87 -11.50
CA ALA A 341 6.17 -32.06 -10.85
C ALA A 341 5.18 -31.69 -9.74
N LEU A 342 5.49 -30.70 -8.89
CA LEU A 342 4.56 -30.19 -7.88
C LEU A 342 3.32 -29.52 -8.49
N ILE A 343 3.46 -28.75 -9.56
CA ILE A 343 2.31 -28.14 -10.27
C ILE A 343 1.47 -29.22 -10.96
N LYS A 344 2.06 -30.32 -11.44
CA LYS A 344 1.34 -31.50 -11.96
C LYS A 344 0.50 -32.18 -10.87
N GLU A 345 1.05 -32.36 -9.67
CA GLU A 345 0.30 -32.92 -8.53
C GLU A 345 -0.74 -31.95 -7.95
N ALA A 346 -0.46 -30.65 -7.90
CA ALA A 346 -1.45 -29.62 -7.58
C ALA A 346 -2.58 -29.60 -8.62
N SER A 347 -2.27 -29.82 -9.90
CA SER A 347 -3.27 -29.95 -10.97
C SER A 347 -4.12 -31.21 -10.85
N ARG A 348 -3.55 -32.33 -10.38
CA ARG A 348 -4.31 -33.53 -9.97
C ARG A 348 -5.23 -33.22 -8.78
N ALA A 349 -4.71 -32.60 -7.72
CA ALA A 349 -5.45 -32.24 -6.51
C ALA A 349 -6.64 -31.29 -6.78
N VAL A 350 -6.39 -30.17 -7.48
CA VAL A 350 -7.43 -29.25 -7.98
C VAL A 350 -8.40 -29.99 -8.91
N GLY A 351 -7.90 -30.93 -9.72
CA GLY A 351 -8.69 -31.83 -10.58
C GLY A 351 -9.74 -32.65 -9.83
N HIS A 352 -9.47 -33.10 -8.61
CA HIS A 352 -10.45 -33.75 -7.73
C HIS A 352 -11.27 -32.75 -6.91
N VAL A 353 -10.68 -31.61 -6.52
CA VAL A 353 -11.32 -30.56 -5.71
C VAL A 353 -11.82 -29.41 -6.61
N MET A 354 -12.64 -29.71 -7.61
CA MET A 354 -13.08 -28.72 -8.62
C MET A 354 -13.80 -27.50 -8.03
N SER A 355 -14.49 -27.66 -6.90
CA SER A 355 -15.15 -26.55 -6.18
C SER A 355 -14.18 -25.49 -5.64
N SER A 356 -12.88 -25.79 -5.54
CA SER A 356 -11.86 -24.80 -5.18
C SER A 356 -11.74 -23.66 -6.20
N LEU A 357 -12.05 -23.91 -7.48
CA LEU A 357 -11.92 -22.92 -8.55
C LEU A 357 -12.95 -21.80 -8.47
N PHE A 358 -14.08 -22.02 -7.79
CA PHE A 358 -15.10 -20.99 -7.54
C PHE A 358 -14.84 -20.22 -6.24
N TYR A 359 -13.95 -20.70 -5.36
CA TYR A 359 -13.64 -20.05 -4.08
C TYR A 359 -13.07 -18.62 -4.20
N PRO A 360 -12.26 -18.27 -5.22
CA PRO A 360 -11.87 -16.88 -5.47
C PRO A 360 -13.06 -15.93 -5.61
N LEU A 361 -14.18 -16.36 -6.19
CA LEU A 361 -15.38 -15.53 -6.36
C LEU A 361 -16.01 -15.16 -5.01
N LEU A 362 -16.09 -16.13 -4.08
CA LEU A 362 -16.52 -15.88 -2.70
C LEU A 362 -15.55 -14.92 -1.98
N THR A 363 -14.25 -15.10 -2.21
CA THR A 363 -13.20 -14.24 -1.61
C THR A 363 -13.30 -12.81 -2.13
N PHE A 364 -13.48 -12.62 -3.44
CA PHE A 364 -13.70 -11.31 -4.06
C PHE A 364 -15.00 -10.65 -3.59
N ALA A 365 -16.11 -11.40 -3.47
CA ALA A 365 -17.37 -10.86 -2.98
C ALA A 365 -17.26 -10.36 -1.52
N LEU A 366 -16.60 -11.13 -0.65
CA LEU A 366 -16.36 -10.75 0.74
C LEU A 366 -15.38 -9.57 0.87
N LEU A 367 -14.32 -9.51 0.07
CA LEU A 367 -13.42 -8.36 0.03
C LEU A 367 -14.10 -7.11 -0.53
N ALA A 368 -14.94 -7.24 -1.57
CA ALA A 368 -15.71 -6.13 -2.13
C ALA A 368 -16.71 -5.57 -1.11
N LEU A 369 -17.36 -6.42 -0.32
CA LEU A 369 -18.23 -6.01 0.79
C LEU A 369 -17.46 -5.19 1.83
N VAL A 370 -16.27 -5.66 2.24
CA VAL A 370 -15.40 -4.95 3.22
C VAL A 370 -14.90 -3.61 2.66
N ILE A 371 -14.48 -3.57 1.38
CA ILE A 371 -14.05 -2.34 0.70
C ILE A 371 -15.20 -1.33 0.59
N ALA A 372 -16.39 -1.77 0.18
CA ALA A 372 -17.56 -0.91 0.02
C ALA A 372 -18.01 -0.33 1.38
N TYR A 373 -18.08 -1.18 2.42
CA TYR A 373 -18.44 -0.74 3.76
C TYR A 373 -17.45 0.30 4.31
N TRP A 374 -16.14 0.05 4.18
CA TRP A 374 -15.10 0.98 4.57
C TRP A 374 -15.18 2.31 3.80
N ALA A 375 -15.37 2.26 2.48
CA ALA A 375 -15.38 3.44 1.62
C ALA A 375 -16.60 4.34 1.90
N ILE A 376 -17.80 3.74 2.01
CA ILE A 376 -19.02 4.48 2.37
C ILE A 376 -18.86 5.10 3.77
N THR A 377 -18.41 4.32 4.75
CA THR A 377 -18.17 4.83 6.12
C THR A 377 -17.13 5.94 6.14
N ALA A 378 -16.05 5.85 5.35
CA ALA A 378 -15.03 6.88 5.24
C ALA A 378 -15.58 8.21 4.67
N VAL A 379 -16.37 8.14 3.59
CA VAL A 379 -17.01 9.32 2.98
C VAL A 379 -17.97 9.99 3.95
N PHE A 380 -18.88 9.22 4.55
CA PHE A 380 -19.85 9.75 5.52
C PHE A 380 -19.15 10.35 6.75
N LEU A 381 -18.17 9.64 7.33
CA LEU A 381 -17.40 10.12 8.49
C LEU A 381 -16.56 11.38 8.17
N SER A 382 -16.05 11.52 6.94
CA SER A 382 -15.37 12.75 6.50
C SER A 382 -16.32 13.95 6.31
N THR A 383 -17.63 13.69 6.25
CA THR A 383 -18.68 14.70 6.05
C THR A 383 -19.57 14.92 7.28
N SER A 384 -19.29 14.27 8.42
CA SER A 384 -20.10 14.43 9.64
C SER A 384 -19.84 15.72 10.42
N ASN A 385 -19.01 16.63 9.94
CA ASN A 385 -18.84 17.96 10.54
C ASN A 385 -20.02 18.88 10.19
N GLU A 386 -20.46 19.67 11.17
CA GLU A 386 -21.51 20.67 11.07
C GLU A 386 -20.99 22.00 10.49
N GLN A 387 -21.89 22.94 10.16
CA GLN A 387 -21.49 24.26 9.64
C GLN A 387 -21.19 25.22 10.78
N VAL A 388 -19.94 25.63 10.95
CA VAL A 388 -19.54 26.68 11.90
C VAL A 388 -19.55 28.02 11.19
N TYR A 389 -20.32 28.97 11.71
CA TYR A 389 -20.36 30.36 11.24
C TYR A 389 -19.60 31.24 12.24
N LYS A 390 -18.87 32.25 11.73
CA LYS A 390 -18.11 33.20 12.55
C LYS A 390 -18.37 34.63 12.09
N VAL A 391 -18.20 35.57 13.02
CA VAL A 391 -18.23 37.00 12.73
C VAL A 391 -16.97 37.40 11.96
N PHE A 392 -17.18 38.01 10.79
CA PHE A 392 -16.17 38.70 10.00
C PHE A 392 -16.51 40.19 9.96
N ASN A 393 -15.49 41.04 9.93
CA ASN A 393 -15.56 42.48 10.13
C ASN A 393 -14.40 43.14 9.37
N THR A 394 -14.57 44.38 8.92
CA THR A 394 -13.51 45.18 8.27
C THR A 394 -12.79 46.11 9.24
N THR A 395 -13.50 46.56 10.27
CA THR A 395 -13.01 47.42 11.35
C THR A 395 -12.72 46.57 12.58
N GLU A 396 -11.64 46.85 13.32
CA GLU A 396 -11.26 46.05 14.50
C GLU A 396 -12.37 46.09 15.58
N CYS A 397 -12.78 44.91 16.06
CA CYS A 397 -14.03 44.70 16.82
C CYS A 397 -13.87 43.53 17.80
N ASP A 398 -14.28 43.70 19.07
CA ASP A 398 -14.13 42.70 20.14
C ASP A 398 -14.81 41.35 19.84
N TYR A 399 -15.79 41.33 18.94
CA TYR A 399 -16.51 40.12 18.55
C TYR A 399 -15.92 39.41 17.32
N SER A 400 -14.80 39.90 16.76
CA SER A 400 -14.16 39.30 15.59
C SER A 400 -13.84 37.82 15.81
N ARG A 401 -14.12 36.99 14.79
CA ARG A 401 -13.92 35.54 14.79
C ARG A 401 -14.70 34.74 15.85
N ASN A 402 -15.55 35.35 16.67
CA ASN A 402 -16.46 34.61 17.55
C ASN A 402 -17.51 33.83 16.74
N THR A 403 -17.98 32.72 17.30
CA THR A 403 -19.02 31.88 16.68
C THR A 403 -20.37 32.60 16.72
N CYS A 404 -21.14 32.52 15.64
CA CYS A 404 -22.44 33.18 15.51
C CYS A 404 -23.49 32.23 14.89
N ASN A 405 -24.77 32.55 15.02
CA ASN A 405 -25.85 31.88 14.28
C ASN A 405 -26.44 32.89 13.28
N PRO A 406 -26.44 32.62 11.96
CA PRO A 406 -26.92 33.57 10.95
C PRO A 406 -28.41 33.91 11.09
N GLU A 407 -29.24 33.05 11.68
CA GLU A 407 -30.67 33.31 11.86
C GLU A 407 -30.96 34.37 12.93
N THR A 408 -30.18 34.39 14.01
CA THR A 408 -30.37 35.30 15.14
C THR A 408 -29.44 36.52 15.10
N PHE A 409 -28.38 36.48 14.30
CA PHE A 409 -27.30 37.48 14.27
C PHE A 409 -27.82 38.93 14.24
N ASN A 410 -28.73 39.24 13.31
CA ASN A 410 -29.32 40.58 13.10
C ASN A 410 -30.10 41.14 14.32
N THR A 411 -30.42 40.30 15.31
CA THR A 411 -31.08 40.70 16.57
C THR A 411 -30.12 40.80 17.76
N THR A 412 -28.85 40.44 17.57
CA THR A 412 -27.83 40.50 18.63
C THR A 412 -27.20 41.87 18.75
N ASN A 413 -26.71 42.19 19.96
CA ASN A 413 -26.01 43.45 20.25
C ASN A 413 -24.71 43.62 19.45
N ILE A 414 -24.17 42.54 18.84
CA ILE A 414 -22.99 42.58 17.98
C ILE A 414 -23.22 43.54 16.81
N THR A 415 -24.37 43.47 16.15
CA THR A 415 -24.76 44.35 15.02
C THR A 415 -24.90 45.83 15.43
N ALA A 416 -25.14 46.10 16.71
CA ALA A 416 -25.24 47.46 17.25
C ALA A 416 -23.87 48.03 17.69
N GLN A 417 -22.91 47.17 18.02
CA GLN A 417 -21.55 47.58 18.41
C GLN A 417 -20.58 47.60 17.21
N CYS A 418 -20.74 46.69 16.24
CA CYS A 418 -19.92 46.58 15.03
C CYS A 418 -20.83 46.51 13.80
N PRO A 419 -21.20 47.66 13.18
CA PRO A 419 -22.21 47.71 12.12
C PRO A 419 -21.73 47.18 10.76
N ASP A 420 -20.43 46.90 10.60
CA ASP A 420 -19.80 46.28 9.44
C ASP A 420 -19.60 44.76 9.61
N ALA A 421 -20.12 44.17 10.68
CA ALA A 421 -19.96 42.76 10.98
C ALA A 421 -20.95 41.88 10.21
N GLU A 422 -20.46 40.83 9.53
CA GLU A 422 -21.27 39.77 8.91
C GLU A 422 -21.03 38.42 9.59
N CYS A 423 -22.10 37.66 9.85
CA CYS A 423 -22.01 36.26 10.25
C CYS A 423 -21.90 35.36 9.01
N LEU A 424 -20.69 34.88 8.71
CA LEU A 424 -20.41 34.09 7.50
C LEU A 424 -19.96 32.66 7.83
N PHE A 425 -20.24 31.73 6.92
CA PHE A 425 -19.78 30.35 7.01
C PHE A 425 -18.24 30.28 7.04
N ALA A 426 -17.68 29.72 8.11
CA ALA A 426 -16.26 29.79 8.42
C ALA A 426 -15.50 28.48 8.17
N PHE A 427 -16.07 27.33 8.53
CA PHE A 427 -15.57 25.99 8.15
C PHE A 427 -16.56 24.89 8.58
N TYR A 428 -16.36 23.66 8.11
CA TYR A 428 -17.06 22.49 8.63
C TYR A 428 -16.37 21.96 9.89
N GLY A 429 -16.99 22.11 11.05
CA GLY A 429 -16.46 21.74 12.38
C GLY A 429 -17.53 21.19 13.31
N GLY A 430 -17.39 21.40 14.62
CA GLY A 430 -18.41 21.06 15.62
C GLY A 430 -17.82 20.83 17.01
N GLU A 431 -18.58 21.15 18.06
CA GLU A 431 -18.11 21.15 19.45
C GLU A 431 -18.57 19.92 20.26
N THR A 432 -19.46 19.10 19.70
CA THR A 432 -19.92 17.85 20.34
C THR A 432 -18.77 16.85 20.55
N TYR A 433 -18.92 15.97 21.54
CA TYR A 433 -17.98 14.87 21.80
C TYR A 433 -17.70 14.01 20.57
N TYR A 434 -18.68 13.85 19.66
CA TYR A 434 -18.52 13.05 18.45
C TYR A 434 -17.48 13.68 17.50
N HIS A 435 -17.55 14.99 17.21
CA HIS A 435 -16.57 15.65 16.34
C HIS A 435 -15.16 15.63 16.95
N LYS A 436 -15.05 15.76 18.28
CA LYS A 436 -13.78 15.65 19.01
C LYS A 436 -13.11 14.28 18.83
N TYR A 437 -13.89 13.20 18.70
CA TYR A 437 -13.37 11.84 18.47
C TYR A 437 -13.42 11.39 16.99
N LEU A 438 -13.80 12.27 16.05
CA LEU A 438 -13.96 11.91 14.64
C LEU A 438 -12.67 11.39 13.99
N ILE A 439 -11.50 11.93 14.37
CA ILE A 439 -10.18 11.42 13.95
C ILE A 439 -9.94 9.99 14.48
N LEU A 440 -10.35 9.69 15.72
CA LEU A 440 -10.24 8.34 16.28
C LEU A 440 -11.14 7.35 15.54
N PHE A 441 -12.36 7.75 15.18
CA PHE A 441 -13.25 6.94 14.35
C PHE A 441 -12.68 6.71 12.93
N GLN A 442 -11.95 7.67 12.35
CA GLN A 442 -11.27 7.50 11.05
C GLN A 442 -10.15 6.45 11.14
N PHE A 443 -9.29 6.52 12.16
CA PHE A 443 -8.26 5.51 12.40
C PHE A 443 -8.88 4.13 12.69
N TYR A 444 -9.96 4.08 13.47
CA TYR A 444 -10.69 2.85 13.76
C TYR A 444 -11.28 2.21 12.48
N ASN A 445 -11.90 3.00 11.60
CA ASN A 445 -12.41 2.54 10.31
C ASN A 445 -11.31 1.93 9.43
N VAL A 446 -10.14 2.58 9.35
CA VAL A 446 -8.99 2.07 8.57
C VAL A 446 -8.40 0.80 9.19
N PHE A 447 -8.28 0.72 10.53
CA PHE A 447 -7.79 -0.47 11.21
C PHE A 447 -8.73 -1.68 11.06
N LEU A 448 -10.05 -1.47 11.23
CA LEU A 448 -11.06 -2.52 11.02
C LEU A 448 -11.10 -3.00 9.58
N PHE A 449 -10.94 -2.12 8.59
CA PHE A 449 -10.78 -2.49 7.18
C PHE A 449 -9.61 -3.45 6.98
N PHE A 450 -8.40 -3.12 7.47
CA PHE A 450 -7.25 -4.02 7.36
C PHE A 450 -7.48 -5.35 8.08
N TRP A 451 -8.09 -5.33 9.27
CA TRP A 451 -8.37 -6.56 10.03
C TRP A 451 -9.38 -7.46 9.30
N CYS A 452 -10.50 -6.91 8.81
CA CYS A 452 -11.51 -7.66 8.07
C CYS A 452 -10.98 -8.20 6.74
N ALA A 453 -10.19 -7.42 5.99
CA ALA A 453 -9.60 -7.87 4.73
C ALA A 453 -8.59 -9.02 4.93
N ASN A 454 -7.76 -8.94 5.98
CA ASN A 454 -6.86 -10.04 6.35
C ASN A 454 -7.62 -11.25 6.91
N PHE A 455 -8.75 -11.07 7.62
CA PHE A 455 -9.60 -12.16 8.08
C PHE A 455 -10.24 -12.93 6.92
N VAL A 456 -10.81 -12.23 5.93
CA VAL A 456 -11.36 -12.86 4.70
C VAL A 456 -10.27 -13.62 3.94
N THR A 457 -9.05 -13.08 3.89
CA THR A 457 -7.90 -13.76 3.29
C THR A 457 -7.53 -15.04 4.07
N ALA A 458 -7.42 -14.95 5.40
CA ALA A 458 -7.15 -16.09 6.29
C ALA A 458 -8.20 -17.19 6.18
N LEU A 459 -9.49 -16.81 6.07
CA LEU A 459 -10.60 -17.73 5.86
C LEU A 459 -10.43 -18.54 4.56
N GLY A 460 -9.99 -17.89 3.48
CA GLY A 460 -9.64 -18.58 2.24
C GLY A 460 -8.46 -19.53 2.39
N GLN A 461 -7.38 -19.09 3.05
CA GLN A 461 -6.18 -19.92 3.24
C GLN A 461 -6.47 -21.18 4.07
N VAL A 462 -7.17 -21.07 5.21
CA VAL A 462 -7.57 -22.23 6.03
C VAL A 462 -8.54 -23.14 5.29
N THR A 463 -9.53 -22.57 4.57
CA THR A 463 -10.53 -23.37 3.84
C THR A 463 -9.91 -24.18 2.72
N LEU A 464 -9.08 -23.56 1.88
CA LEU A 464 -8.38 -24.23 0.77
C LEU A 464 -7.42 -25.29 1.32
N ALA A 465 -6.62 -24.96 2.33
CA ALA A 465 -5.68 -25.90 2.93
C ALA A 465 -6.37 -27.13 3.54
N GLY A 466 -7.52 -26.95 4.21
CA GLY A 466 -8.26 -28.09 4.79
C GLY A 466 -8.84 -29.03 3.73
N ALA A 467 -9.19 -28.49 2.54
CA ALA A 467 -9.68 -29.29 1.42
C ALA A 467 -8.54 -30.02 0.68
N PHE A 468 -7.41 -29.34 0.41
CA PHE A 468 -6.25 -29.97 -0.24
C PHE A 468 -5.51 -30.96 0.67
N ALA A 469 -5.50 -30.74 1.99
CA ALA A 469 -5.01 -31.74 2.94
C ALA A 469 -5.93 -32.99 2.96
N SER A 470 -7.25 -32.82 2.82
CA SER A 470 -8.17 -33.97 2.70
C SER A 470 -7.97 -34.75 1.39
N TYR A 471 -7.46 -34.12 0.32
CA TYR A 471 -7.00 -34.83 -0.88
C TYR A 471 -5.66 -35.54 -0.65
N TYR A 472 -4.68 -34.89 0.00
CA TYR A 472 -3.35 -35.48 0.19
C TYR A 472 -3.43 -36.81 0.95
N TRP A 473 -4.02 -36.77 2.14
CA TRP A 473 -4.11 -37.89 3.09
C TRP A 473 -5.21 -38.92 2.78
N ALA A 474 -5.82 -38.87 1.60
CA ALA A 474 -6.72 -39.90 1.08
C ALA A 474 -5.91 -40.99 0.36
N PHE A 475 -5.99 -42.26 0.76
CA PHE A 475 -5.30 -43.34 0.04
C PHE A 475 -6.04 -43.69 -1.24
N LYS A 476 -7.35 -43.96 -1.15
CA LYS A 476 -8.23 -44.20 -2.31
C LYS A 476 -8.79 -42.88 -2.80
N LYS A 477 -8.19 -42.34 -3.86
CA LYS A 477 -8.66 -41.14 -4.56
C LYS A 477 -9.59 -41.60 -5.71
N PRO A 478 -10.90 -41.26 -5.73
CA PRO A 478 -11.58 -40.23 -4.93
C PRO A 478 -12.32 -40.71 -3.67
N ASP A 479 -12.50 -42.02 -3.45
CA ASP A 479 -13.46 -42.57 -2.47
C ASP A 479 -13.27 -42.09 -1.02
N ASP A 480 -12.02 -41.91 -0.57
CA ASP A 480 -11.68 -41.42 0.78
C ASP A 480 -11.83 -39.88 0.92
N ILE A 481 -12.12 -39.16 -0.17
CA ILE A 481 -12.23 -37.69 -0.19
C ILE A 481 -13.66 -37.27 0.20
N PRO A 482 -13.85 -36.34 1.16
CA PRO A 482 -15.18 -35.83 1.51
C PRO A 482 -15.87 -35.19 0.30
N ALA A 483 -17.10 -35.61 -0.03
CA ALA A 483 -17.81 -35.22 -1.26
C ALA A 483 -17.92 -33.70 -1.53
N ASN A 484 -18.04 -32.89 -0.47
CA ASN A 484 -18.01 -31.42 -0.55
C ASN A 484 -16.88 -30.88 0.34
N PRO A 485 -15.61 -31.00 -0.08
CA PRO A 485 -14.46 -30.80 0.80
C PRO A 485 -14.25 -29.31 1.12
N ILE A 486 -14.51 -28.42 0.17
CA ILE A 486 -14.47 -26.96 0.37
C ILE A 486 -15.53 -26.51 1.38
N CYS A 487 -16.78 -26.94 1.24
CA CYS A 487 -17.86 -26.55 2.16
C CYS A 487 -17.66 -27.15 3.57
N SER A 488 -17.17 -28.38 3.67
CA SER A 488 -16.81 -29.01 4.95
C SER A 488 -15.65 -28.28 5.63
N SER A 489 -14.61 -27.93 4.86
CA SER A 489 -13.47 -27.16 5.34
C SER A 489 -13.85 -25.75 5.80
N LEU A 490 -14.69 -25.04 5.03
CA LEU A 490 -15.22 -23.72 5.36
C LEU A 490 -16.07 -23.75 6.64
N GLY A 491 -16.98 -24.74 6.75
CA GLY A 491 -17.80 -24.94 7.95
C GLY A 491 -16.95 -25.23 9.18
N ARG A 492 -15.89 -26.02 9.05
CA ARG A 492 -14.91 -26.26 10.13
C ARG A 492 -14.13 -24.99 10.50
N ALA A 493 -13.68 -24.21 9.52
CA ALA A 493 -12.95 -22.97 9.75
C ALA A 493 -13.80 -21.95 10.53
N LEU A 494 -15.03 -21.71 10.08
CA LEU A 494 -15.96 -20.77 10.72
C LEU A 494 -16.43 -21.26 12.11
N ARG A 495 -16.79 -22.54 12.25
CA ARG A 495 -17.35 -23.07 13.51
C ARG A 495 -16.32 -23.21 14.63
N TYR A 496 -15.08 -23.62 14.31
CA TYR A 496 -14.08 -23.96 15.33
C TYR A 496 -12.90 -22.99 15.37
N HIS A 497 -12.52 -22.36 14.26
CA HIS A 497 -11.22 -21.68 14.15
C HIS A 497 -11.28 -20.17 13.94
N THR A 498 -12.46 -19.56 13.91
CA THR A 498 -12.65 -18.10 13.76
C THR A 498 -11.76 -17.27 14.69
N GLY A 499 -11.51 -17.73 15.93
CA GLY A 499 -10.56 -17.08 16.84
C GLY A 499 -9.11 -17.09 16.35
N SER A 500 -8.64 -18.22 15.81
CA SER A 500 -7.28 -18.36 15.24
C SER A 500 -7.11 -17.57 13.94
N LEU A 501 -8.15 -17.51 13.11
CA LEU A 501 -8.19 -16.65 11.92
C LEU A 501 -8.11 -15.17 12.34
N ALA A 502 -8.97 -14.76 13.29
CA ALA A 502 -9.01 -13.40 13.84
C ALA A 502 -7.67 -12.98 14.45
N PHE A 503 -7.04 -13.83 15.26
CA PHE A 503 -5.74 -13.54 15.88
C PHE A 503 -4.60 -13.39 14.87
N GLY A 504 -4.45 -14.32 13.91
CA GLY A 504 -3.43 -14.20 12.87
C GLY A 504 -3.63 -12.96 11.98
N SER A 505 -4.89 -12.64 11.66
CA SER A 505 -5.24 -11.44 10.88
C SER A 505 -5.05 -10.13 11.67
N LEU A 506 -5.18 -10.16 13.00
CA LEU A 506 -4.92 -9.02 13.90
C LEU A 506 -3.43 -8.67 13.95
N ILE A 507 -2.55 -9.67 14.09
CA ILE A 507 -1.10 -9.44 14.06
C ILE A 507 -0.70 -8.78 12.72
N LEU A 508 -1.26 -9.24 11.61
CA LEU A 508 -0.96 -8.71 10.29
C LEU A 508 -1.56 -7.30 10.06
N SER A 509 -2.79 -7.02 10.52
CA SER A 509 -3.39 -5.69 10.39
C SER A 509 -2.66 -4.63 11.22
N LEU A 510 -2.18 -4.96 12.42
CA LEU A 510 -1.34 -4.07 13.25
C LEU A 510 -0.05 -3.69 12.53
N VAL A 511 0.69 -4.67 11.98
CA VAL A 511 1.93 -4.42 11.20
C VAL A 511 1.65 -3.56 9.96
N GLN A 512 0.53 -3.78 9.27
CA GLN A 512 0.14 -3.00 8.10
C GLN A 512 -0.25 -1.55 8.45
N VAL A 513 -1.01 -1.33 9.53
CA VAL A 513 -1.36 0.03 9.98
C VAL A 513 -0.12 0.81 10.42
N ILE A 514 0.83 0.17 11.12
CA ILE A 514 2.12 0.82 11.47
C ILE A 514 2.90 1.18 10.19
N ARG A 515 2.95 0.29 9.19
CA ARG A 515 3.60 0.58 7.90
C ARG A 515 2.95 1.76 7.16
N VAL A 516 1.61 1.86 7.15
CA VAL A 516 0.88 3.00 6.56
C VAL A 516 1.15 4.29 7.35
N LEU A 517 1.20 4.22 8.67
CA LEU A 517 1.53 5.37 9.52
C LEU A 517 2.96 5.86 9.29
N LEU A 518 3.95 4.97 9.15
CA LEU A 518 5.33 5.33 8.80
C LEU A 518 5.45 6.01 7.42
N GLU A 519 4.62 5.62 6.46
CA GLU A 519 4.56 6.27 5.15
C GLU A 519 3.94 7.69 5.24
N TYR A 520 2.86 7.84 6.00
CA TYR A 520 2.22 9.15 6.26
C TYR A 520 3.16 10.10 7.04
N LEU A 521 3.86 9.59 8.06
CA LEU A 521 4.82 10.37 8.85
C LEU A 521 6.00 10.85 7.99
N ASP A 522 6.54 10.00 7.11
CA ASP A 522 7.56 10.43 6.13
C ASP A 522 7.03 11.48 5.14
N GLN A 523 5.77 11.36 4.68
CA GLN A 523 5.15 12.41 3.85
C GLN A 523 5.03 13.75 4.58
N LYS A 524 4.64 13.77 5.86
CA LYS A 524 4.59 15.00 6.67
C LYS A 524 5.99 15.54 7.00
N LEU A 525 6.96 14.66 7.30
CA LEU A 525 8.31 15.03 7.71
C LEU A 525 9.25 15.37 6.55
N LYS A 526 8.82 15.24 5.28
CA LYS A 526 9.55 15.79 4.12
C LYS A 526 9.74 17.31 4.21
N ALA A 527 8.80 18.03 4.84
CA ALA A 527 8.93 19.46 5.12
C ALA A 527 9.98 19.79 6.21
N ALA A 528 10.29 18.84 7.09
CA ALA A 528 11.31 19.02 8.13
C ALA A 528 12.69 18.59 7.60
N GLN A 529 13.74 19.39 7.85
CA GLN A 529 15.09 19.10 7.33
C GLN A 529 16.00 18.28 8.26
N ASN A 530 15.44 17.61 9.27
CA ASN A 530 16.22 16.76 10.17
C ASN A 530 16.70 15.47 9.45
N ARG A 531 18.01 15.38 9.23
CA ARG A 531 18.68 14.28 8.52
C ARG A 531 18.60 12.94 9.27
N PHE A 532 18.69 12.96 10.61
CA PHE A 532 18.59 11.77 11.45
C PHE A 532 17.18 11.16 11.42
N ALA A 533 16.13 12.00 11.51
CA ALA A 533 14.75 11.55 11.43
C ALA A 533 14.45 10.84 10.09
N LYS A 534 14.97 11.37 8.97
CA LYS A 534 14.83 10.76 7.63
C LYS A 534 15.53 9.39 7.53
N PHE A 535 16.72 9.25 8.14
CA PHE A 535 17.41 7.95 8.25
C PHE A 535 16.62 6.94 9.09
N LEU A 536 16.18 7.33 10.30
CA LEU A 536 15.43 6.46 11.20
C LEU A 536 14.11 5.97 10.58
N LEU A 537 13.35 6.87 9.93
CA LEU A 537 12.13 6.50 9.19
C LEU A 537 12.42 5.52 8.05
N SER A 538 13.51 5.71 7.30
CA SER A 538 13.91 4.81 6.20
C SER A 538 14.25 3.41 6.73
N CYS A 539 14.97 3.33 7.85
CA CYS A 539 15.27 2.09 8.54
C CYS A 539 13.98 1.39 9.03
N LEU A 540 13.10 2.12 9.73
CA LEU A 540 11.83 1.59 10.22
C LEU A 540 10.91 1.11 9.08
N LYS A 541 10.80 1.84 7.97
CA LYS A 541 10.05 1.39 6.77
C LYS A 541 10.58 0.05 6.25
N CYS A 542 11.90 -0.12 6.19
CA CYS A 542 12.52 -1.39 5.77
C CYS A 542 12.20 -2.52 6.76
N CYS A 543 12.42 -2.30 8.06
CA CYS A 543 12.15 -3.29 9.10
C CYS A 543 10.67 -3.73 9.15
N PHE A 544 9.72 -2.79 9.06
CA PHE A 544 8.30 -3.12 9.03
C PHE A 544 7.84 -3.77 7.72
N TRP A 545 8.48 -3.47 6.58
CA TRP A 545 8.25 -4.21 5.33
C TRP A 545 8.74 -5.67 5.43
N CYS A 546 9.94 -5.89 5.97
CA CYS A 546 10.47 -7.23 6.26
C CYS A 546 9.57 -8.00 7.24
N LEU A 547 9.09 -7.32 8.30
CA LEU A 547 8.16 -7.91 9.27
C LEU A 547 6.82 -8.28 8.62
N GLU A 548 6.23 -7.43 7.77
CA GLU A 548 4.99 -7.75 7.05
C GLU A 548 5.16 -9.00 6.18
N LYS A 549 6.31 -9.14 5.50
CA LYS A 549 6.64 -10.33 4.70
C LYS A 549 6.80 -11.58 5.57
N PHE A 550 7.50 -11.48 6.69
CA PHE A 550 7.70 -12.60 7.62
C PHE A 550 6.39 -13.05 8.27
N ILE A 551 5.56 -12.12 8.76
CA ILE A 551 4.24 -12.43 9.33
C ILE A 551 3.32 -13.04 8.26
N LYS A 552 3.32 -12.55 7.02
CA LYS A 552 2.55 -13.18 5.93
C LYS A 552 2.98 -14.62 5.65
N PHE A 553 4.28 -14.90 5.65
CA PHE A 553 4.81 -16.27 5.53
C PHE A 553 4.42 -17.16 6.72
N LEU A 554 4.57 -16.66 7.95
CA LEU A 554 4.23 -17.40 9.16
C LEU A 554 2.72 -17.70 9.23
N ASN A 555 1.87 -16.71 8.97
CA ASN A 555 0.41 -16.86 8.93
C ASN A 555 -0.02 -17.92 7.90
N ARG A 556 0.45 -17.80 6.65
CA ARG A 556 0.11 -18.73 5.54
C ARG A 556 0.37 -20.19 5.93
N ASN A 557 1.52 -20.47 6.53
CA ASN A 557 1.89 -21.83 6.98
C ASN A 557 1.18 -22.26 8.28
N ALA A 558 0.99 -21.34 9.24
CA ALA A 558 0.22 -21.60 10.46
C ALA A 558 -1.22 -22.01 10.14
N TYR A 559 -1.86 -21.36 9.17
CA TYR A 559 -3.21 -21.64 8.72
C TYR A 559 -3.36 -23.05 8.10
N ILE A 560 -2.34 -23.56 7.41
CA ILE A 560 -2.33 -24.96 6.93
C ILE A 560 -2.32 -25.92 8.13
N MET A 561 -1.51 -25.67 9.16
CA MET A 561 -1.48 -26.51 10.37
C MET A 561 -2.76 -26.41 11.21
N VAL A 562 -3.42 -25.24 11.27
CA VAL A 562 -4.79 -25.11 11.83
C VAL A 562 -5.77 -25.96 11.02
N ALA A 563 -5.68 -25.95 9.69
CA ALA A 563 -6.56 -26.73 8.84
C ALA A 563 -6.37 -28.25 9.02
N ILE A 564 -5.12 -28.74 9.17
CA ILE A 564 -4.81 -30.16 9.40
C ILE A 564 -5.15 -30.60 10.83
N TYR A 565 -4.69 -29.90 11.87
CA TYR A 565 -4.78 -30.37 13.25
C TYR A 565 -5.91 -29.75 14.07
N GLY A 566 -6.32 -28.52 13.77
CA GLY A 566 -7.31 -27.80 14.57
C GLY A 566 -6.81 -27.31 15.93
N LYS A 567 -5.50 -27.05 16.06
CA LYS A 567 -4.90 -26.40 17.23
C LYS A 567 -5.05 -24.86 17.14
N SER A 568 -4.78 -24.17 18.25
CA SER A 568 -4.64 -22.70 18.30
C SER A 568 -3.59 -22.17 17.33
N PHE A 569 -3.69 -20.88 16.99
CA PHE A 569 -2.81 -20.22 16.03
C PHE A 569 -1.33 -20.32 16.45
N CYS A 570 -0.99 -19.95 17.69
CA CYS A 570 0.41 -19.93 18.16
C CYS A 570 1.06 -21.32 18.12
N THR A 571 0.32 -22.37 18.52
CA THR A 571 0.82 -23.75 18.46
C THR A 571 0.95 -24.24 17.02
N SER A 572 0.00 -23.88 16.15
CA SER A 572 0.05 -24.22 14.71
C SER A 572 1.19 -23.51 13.97
N ALA A 573 1.44 -22.23 14.30
CA ALA A 573 2.55 -21.44 13.79
C ALA A 573 3.91 -22.00 14.25
N ARG A 574 4.02 -22.41 15.52
CA ARG A 574 5.20 -23.09 16.06
C ARG A 574 5.48 -24.41 15.36
N ASP A 575 4.46 -25.27 15.24
CA ASP A 575 4.57 -26.58 14.58
C ASP A 575 4.97 -26.41 13.10
N ALA A 576 4.35 -25.46 12.37
CA ALA A 576 4.67 -25.14 10.99
C ALA A 576 6.12 -24.64 10.84
N PHE A 577 6.53 -23.67 11.66
CA PHE A 577 7.87 -23.08 11.60
C PHE A 577 8.97 -24.14 11.82
N PHE A 578 8.81 -25.03 12.80
CA PHE A 578 9.79 -26.08 13.04
C PHE A 578 9.83 -27.15 11.94
N LEU A 579 8.69 -27.53 11.35
CA LEU A 579 8.66 -28.42 10.17
C LEU A 579 9.41 -27.84 8.97
N LEU A 580 9.25 -26.54 8.72
CA LEU A 580 9.93 -25.83 7.63
C LEU A 580 11.42 -25.59 7.94
N MET A 581 11.79 -25.21 9.16
CA MET A 581 13.21 -25.01 9.57
C MET A 581 14.04 -26.30 9.57
N ARG A 582 13.40 -27.47 9.62
CA ARG A 582 14.06 -28.78 9.45
C ARG A 582 14.32 -29.07 7.97
N ASN A 583 13.40 -28.71 7.08
CA ASN A 583 13.48 -28.94 5.62
C ASN A 583 13.96 -27.72 4.81
N ILE A 584 14.57 -26.72 5.47
CA ILE A 584 14.66 -25.32 5.00
C ILE A 584 15.24 -25.12 3.59
N ILE A 585 16.23 -25.91 3.18
CA ILE A 585 16.87 -25.80 1.85
C ILE A 585 15.87 -26.11 0.73
N ARG A 586 15.09 -27.20 0.91
CA ARG A 586 14.02 -27.59 -0.03
C ARG A 586 12.89 -26.56 -0.02
N VAL A 587 12.48 -26.11 1.17
CA VAL A 587 11.43 -25.09 1.36
C VAL A 587 11.77 -23.82 0.59
N ALA A 588 12.93 -23.22 0.86
CA ALA A 588 13.25 -21.86 0.43
C ALA A 588 13.41 -21.72 -1.10
N VAL A 589 13.94 -22.75 -1.77
CA VAL A 589 14.19 -22.73 -3.21
C VAL A 589 12.93 -23.11 -4.00
N LEU A 590 12.17 -24.10 -3.53
CA LEU A 590 11.08 -24.72 -4.30
C LEU A 590 9.80 -23.88 -4.33
N ASP A 591 9.49 -23.24 -3.20
CA ASP A 591 8.43 -22.23 -3.05
C ASP A 591 8.63 -21.06 -4.05
N LYS A 592 9.85 -20.51 -4.10
CA LYS A 592 10.18 -19.33 -4.92
C LYS A 592 10.13 -19.60 -6.42
N VAL A 593 10.56 -20.78 -6.87
CA VAL A 593 10.43 -21.19 -8.29
C VAL A 593 8.96 -21.35 -8.66
N THR A 594 8.14 -21.91 -7.77
CA THR A 594 6.71 -22.11 -8.05
C THR A 594 5.95 -20.78 -8.08
N ASP A 595 6.19 -19.87 -7.13
CA ASP A 595 5.64 -18.51 -7.13
C ASP A 595 6.03 -17.74 -8.40
N PHE A 596 7.26 -17.91 -8.92
CA PHE A 596 7.73 -17.31 -10.18
C PHE A 596 7.01 -17.87 -11.41
N LEU A 597 6.89 -19.19 -11.55
CA LEU A 597 6.13 -19.81 -12.66
C LEU A 597 4.65 -19.40 -12.62
N LEU A 598 4.04 -19.38 -11.44
CA LEU A 598 2.68 -18.87 -11.24
C LEU A 598 2.57 -17.35 -11.43
N PHE A 599 3.67 -16.59 -11.40
CA PHE A 599 3.70 -15.17 -11.75
C PHE A 599 3.75 -14.95 -13.27
N LEU A 600 4.56 -15.74 -14.01
CA LEU A 600 4.58 -15.70 -15.48
C LEU A 600 3.20 -15.96 -16.08
N GLY A 601 2.43 -16.91 -15.54
CA GLY A 601 1.06 -17.19 -16.00
C GLY A 601 0.09 -16.02 -15.78
N LYS A 602 0.22 -15.29 -14.65
CA LYS A 602 -0.56 -14.07 -14.40
C LYS A 602 -0.20 -12.97 -15.41
N LEU A 603 1.09 -12.77 -15.68
CA LEU A 603 1.55 -11.78 -16.67
C LEU A 603 1.03 -12.10 -18.08
N LEU A 604 1.03 -13.38 -18.49
CA LEU A 604 0.54 -13.80 -19.80
C LEU A 604 -0.96 -13.53 -19.98
N ILE A 605 -1.78 -13.82 -18.97
CA ILE A 605 -3.23 -13.52 -18.99
C ILE A 605 -3.47 -12.00 -19.08
N VAL A 606 -2.78 -11.23 -18.24
CA VAL A 606 -2.90 -9.76 -18.21
C VAL A 606 -2.39 -9.12 -19.50
N GLY A 607 -1.34 -9.68 -20.11
CA GLY A 607 -0.82 -9.27 -21.41
C GLY A 607 -1.84 -9.48 -22.52
N ILE A 608 -2.42 -10.68 -22.63
CA ILE A 608 -3.46 -10.99 -23.64
C ILE A 608 -4.68 -10.06 -23.48
N VAL A 609 -5.21 -9.94 -22.26
CA VAL A 609 -6.39 -9.09 -21.99
C VAL A 609 -6.06 -7.61 -22.21
N GLY A 610 -4.87 -7.16 -21.82
CA GLY A 610 -4.38 -5.79 -22.02
C GLY A 610 -4.21 -5.43 -23.50
N ILE A 611 -3.65 -6.33 -24.31
CA ILE A 611 -3.52 -6.17 -25.77
C ILE A 611 -4.90 -6.10 -26.44
N CYS A 612 -5.83 -6.99 -26.07
CA CYS A 612 -7.21 -6.94 -26.58
C CYS A 612 -7.91 -5.63 -26.19
N SER A 613 -7.74 -5.17 -24.93
CA SER A 613 -8.29 -3.91 -24.44
C SER A 613 -7.69 -2.70 -25.17
N PHE A 614 -6.39 -2.72 -25.45
CA PHE A 614 -5.71 -1.67 -26.23
C PHE A 614 -6.27 -1.57 -27.64
N PHE A 615 -6.38 -2.67 -28.37
CA PHE A 615 -6.94 -2.64 -29.74
C PHE A 615 -8.42 -2.25 -29.78
N PHE A 616 -9.19 -2.54 -28.72
CA PHE A 616 -10.57 -2.09 -28.57
C PHE A 616 -10.66 -0.57 -28.30
N PHE A 617 -10.09 -0.09 -27.20
CA PHE A 617 -10.23 1.32 -26.77
C PHE A 617 -9.43 2.32 -27.63
N SER A 618 -8.43 1.87 -28.40
CA SER A 618 -7.71 2.73 -29.37
C SER A 618 -8.41 2.86 -30.74
N GLY A 619 -9.56 2.22 -30.94
CA GLY A 619 -10.32 2.27 -32.21
C GLY A 619 -9.64 1.61 -33.42
N ARG A 620 -8.45 1.02 -33.26
CA ARG A 620 -7.64 0.47 -34.37
C ARG A 620 -8.28 -0.75 -35.06
N ILE A 621 -9.32 -1.36 -34.49
CA ILE A 621 -10.12 -2.41 -35.14
C ILE A 621 -11.30 -1.77 -35.88
N LYS A 622 -11.19 -1.68 -37.23
CA LYS A 622 -12.24 -1.15 -38.13
C LYS A 622 -13.62 -1.80 -37.98
N ALA A 623 -13.69 -3.02 -37.47
CA ALA A 623 -14.95 -3.74 -37.21
C ALA A 623 -15.68 -3.28 -35.92
N VAL A 624 -15.04 -2.45 -35.08
CA VAL A 624 -15.55 -2.03 -33.76
C VAL A 624 -15.52 -0.50 -33.59
N GLU A 625 -14.99 0.23 -34.56
CA GLU A 625 -14.83 1.70 -34.60
C GLU A 625 -16.12 2.48 -34.28
N GLN A 626 -17.29 1.97 -34.69
CA GLN A 626 -18.60 2.57 -34.40
C GLN A 626 -19.18 2.21 -33.01
N THR A 627 -18.55 1.29 -32.29
CA THR A 627 -19.02 0.75 -30.99
C THR A 627 -18.13 1.18 -29.82
N ALA A 628 -16.91 1.63 -30.11
CA ALA A 628 -15.99 2.16 -29.11
C ALA A 628 -16.47 3.54 -28.60
N PRO A 629 -16.44 3.81 -27.29
CA PRO A 629 -16.81 5.11 -26.75
C PRO A 629 -15.75 6.17 -27.09
N SER A 630 -16.19 7.40 -27.36
CA SER A 630 -15.32 8.58 -27.36
C SER A 630 -14.89 8.90 -25.92
N LEU A 631 -13.59 8.89 -25.65
CA LEU A 631 -13.00 9.09 -24.32
C LEU A 631 -11.97 10.23 -24.35
N ASN A 632 -11.83 10.95 -23.24
CA ASN A 632 -10.74 11.92 -23.06
C ASN A 632 -9.39 11.19 -23.01
N TYR A 633 -9.33 10.07 -22.28
CA TYR A 633 -8.12 9.30 -22.03
C TYR A 633 -8.37 7.79 -22.23
N TYR A 634 -8.26 7.32 -23.48
CA TYR A 634 -8.45 5.90 -23.83
C TYR A 634 -7.55 4.92 -23.03
N TRP A 635 -6.41 5.38 -22.50
CA TRP A 635 -5.53 4.59 -21.65
C TRP A 635 -6.13 4.26 -20.27
N VAL A 636 -7.10 5.04 -19.79
CA VAL A 636 -7.67 4.89 -18.45
C VAL A 636 -8.46 3.58 -18.32
N PRO A 637 -9.47 3.27 -19.16
CA PRO A 637 -10.14 1.96 -19.13
C PRO A 637 -9.19 0.78 -19.38
N ILE A 638 -8.18 0.94 -20.24
CA ILE A 638 -7.17 -0.09 -20.48
C ILE A 638 -6.42 -0.40 -19.18
N LEU A 639 -5.96 0.63 -18.45
CA LEU A 639 -5.30 0.45 -17.16
C LEU A 639 -6.22 -0.21 -16.13
N THR A 640 -7.50 0.16 -16.07
CA THR A 640 -8.48 -0.48 -15.18
C THR A 640 -8.65 -1.96 -15.48
N VAL A 641 -8.77 -2.33 -16.76
CA VAL A 641 -8.91 -3.74 -17.18
C VAL A 641 -7.60 -4.52 -16.96
N VAL A 642 -6.43 -3.91 -17.17
CA VAL A 642 -5.11 -4.49 -16.86
C VAL A 642 -4.95 -4.76 -15.36
N VAL A 643 -5.25 -3.78 -14.50
CA VAL A 643 -5.16 -3.94 -13.04
C VAL A 643 -6.21 -4.93 -12.53
N GLY A 644 -7.45 -4.83 -13.00
CA GLY A 644 -8.53 -5.74 -12.58
C GLY A 644 -8.31 -7.18 -13.07
N SER A 645 -7.82 -7.38 -14.30
CA SER A 645 -7.43 -8.72 -14.78
C SER A 645 -6.25 -9.30 -14.00
N TYR A 646 -5.29 -8.47 -13.56
CA TYR A 646 -4.22 -8.92 -12.66
C TYR A 646 -4.78 -9.36 -11.30
N LEU A 647 -5.72 -8.60 -10.70
CA LEU A 647 -6.36 -8.99 -9.45
C LEU A 647 -7.16 -10.29 -9.59
N ILE A 648 -7.91 -10.45 -10.68
CA ILE A 648 -8.66 -11.68 -11.02
C ILE A 648 -7.71 -12.87 -11.16
N ALA A 649 -6.69 -12.76 -12.03
CA ALA A 649 -5.69 -13.82 -12.23
C ALA A 649 -4.94 -14.14 -10.94
N HIS A 650 -4.60 -13.14 -10.12
CA HIS A 650 -4.00 -13.35 -8.80
C HIS A 650 -4.91 -14.19 -7.90
N GLY A 651 -6.21 -13.89 -7.83
CA GLY A 651 -7.18 -14.68 -7.06
C GLY A 651 -7.27 -16.13 -7.52
N PHE A 652 -7.41 -16.36 -8.83
CA PHE A 652 -7.44 -17.71 -9.42
C PHE A 652 -6.15 -18.50 -9.15
N PHE A 653 -4.98 -17.90 -9.38
CA PHE A 653 -3.68 -18.55 -9.13
C PHE A 653 -3.39 -18.72 -7.63
N SER A 654 -4.04 -17.95 -6.74
CA SER A 654 -3.87 -18.14 -5.29
C SER A 654 -4.41 -19.50 -4.81
N VAL A 655 -5.37 -20.10 -5.53
CA VAL A 655 -5.84 -21.47 -5.29
C VAL A 655 -4.73 -22.47 -5.56
N TYR A 656 -4.01 -22.32 -6.67
CA TYR A 656 -2.85 -23.16 -7.00
C TYR A 656 -1.70 -22.97 -6.02
N ALA A 657 -1.40 -21.73 -5.64
CA ALA A 657 -0.35 -21.43 -4.65
C ALA A 657 -0.67 -22.10 -3.29
N MET A 658 -1.88 -21.91 -2.76
CA MET A 658 -2.31 -22.57 -1.52
C MET A 658 -2.37 -24.10 -1.64
N CYS A 659 -2.69 -24.64 -2.82
CA CYS A 659 -2.61 -26.08 -3.08
C CYS A 659 -1.17 -26.59 -2.99
N VAL A 660 -0.22 -25.94 -3.67
CA VAL A 660 1.20 -26.32 -3.64
C VAL A 660 1.74 -26.27 -2.22
N ASP A 661 1.50 -25.19 -1.46
CA ASP A 661 1.94 -25.10 -0.06
C ASP A 661 1.41 -26.27 0.78
N THR A 662 0.12 -26.58 0.60
CA THR A 662 -0.56 -27.59 1.41
C THR A 662 -0.03 -28.98 1.10
N LEU A 663 0.11 -29.33 -0.18
CA LEU A 663 0.70 -30.60 -0.60
C LEU A 663 2.17 -30.70 -0.15
N PHE A 664 2.94 -29.60 -0.23
CA PHE A 664 4.33 -29.56 0.17
C PHE A 664 4.53 -29.65 1.69
N LEU A 665 3.69 -28.98 2.50
CA LEU A 665 3.75 -29.10 3.96
C LEU A 665 3.27 -30.48 4.43
N CYS A 666 2.25 -31.06 3.79
CA CYS A 666 1.86 -32.44 4.04
C CYS A 666 2.98 -33.42 3.64
N PHE A 667 3.67 -33.20 2.51
CA PHE A 667 4.85 -33.97 2.10
C PHE A 667 6.01 -33.91 3.10
N CYS A 668 6.34 -32.72 3.62
CA CYS A 668 7.36 -32.59 4.66
C CYS A 668 6.97 -33.34 5.95
N GLU A 669 5.68 -33.51 6.24
CA GLU A 669 5.20 -34.28 7.38
C GLU A 669 5.11 -35.79 7.08
N ASP A 670 4.74 -36.18 5.86
CA ASP A 670 4.73 -37.56 5.36
C ASP A 670 6.14 -38.18 5.46
N LEU A 671 7.17 -37.42 5.07
CA LEU A 671 8.59 -37.79 5.23
C LEU A 671 9.08 -37.91 6.70
N GLU A 672 8.39 -37.32 7.68
CA GLU A 672 8.75 -37.49 9.10
C GLU A 672 8.03 -38.68 9.73
N ARG A 673 6.79 -38.96 9.29
CA ARG A 673 5.92 -40.01 9.85
C ARG A 673 6.17 -41.39 9.24
N ASN A 674 6.44 -41.45 7.95
CA ASN A 674 6.42 -42.67 7.15
C ASN A 674 7.82 -42.96 6.56
N ASP A 675 8.09 -44.25 6.37
CA ASP A 675 9.39 -44.77 5.89
C ASP A 675 9.28 -45.52 4.56
N GLY A 676 8.08 -45.60 3.98
CA GLY A 676 7.81 -46.29 2.72
C GLY A 676 7.65 -47.81 2.84
N SER A 677 7.72 -48.37 4.06
CA SER A 677 7.44 -49.79 4.29
C SER A 677 5.97 -50.14 3.99
N PRO A 678 5.62 -51.44 3.82
CA PRO A 678 4.23 -51.86 3.65
C PRO A 678 3.30 -51.49 4.82
N GLU A 679 3.86 -51.28 6.02
CA GLU A 679 3.13 -50.83 7.22
C GLU A 679 2.99 -49.30 7.30
N ARG A 680 3.90 -48.55 6.65
CA ARG A 680 3.94 -47.07 6.63
C ARG A 680 4.20 -46.53 5.21
N PRO A 681 3.32 -46.83 4.22
CA PRO A 681 3.49 -46.34 2.86
C PRO A 681 3.26 -44.83 2.81
N TYR A 682 4.00 -44.14 1.95
CA TYR A 682 3.80 -42.72 1.67
C TYR A 682 2.45 -42.45 0.99
N PHE A 683 1.86 -41.28 1.26
CA PHE A 683 0.59 -40.84 0.67
C PHE A 683 0.79 -40.10 -0.67
N MET A 684 2.02 -39.65 -0.95
CA MET A 684 2.42 -39.03 -2.22
C MET A 684 2.48 -40.02 -3.39
N SER A 685 2.48 -39.50 -4.62
CA SER A 685 2.68 -40.34 -5.81
C SER A 685 4.14 -40.83 -5.93
N PRO A 686 4.40 -42.01 -6.52
CA PRO A 686 5.76 -42.49 -6.77
C PRO A 686 6.59 -41.50 -7.61
N GLU A 687 5.96 -40.86 -8.61
CA GLU A 687 6.58 -39.80 -9.43
C GLU A 687 7.15 -38.67 -8.56
N LEU A 688 6.37 -38.21 -7.55
CA LEU A 688 6.79 -37.12 -6.67
C LEU A 688 7.84 -37.59 -5.65
N HIS A 689 7.68 -38.81 -5.10
CA HIS A 689 8.64 -39.41 -4.18
C HIS A 689 10.02 -39.55 -4.81
N GLU A 690 10.11 -40.08 -6.04
CA GLU A 690 11.39 -40.30 -6.74
C GLU A 690 12.13 -38.97 -7.00
N ILE A 691 11.42 -37.94 -7.47
CA ILE A 691 12.02 -36.63 -7.77
C ILE A 691 12.53 -35.95 -6.49
N LEU A 692 11.78 -36.03 -5.39
CA LEU A 692 12.13 -35.37 -4.13
C LEU A 692 13.15 -36.17 -3.28
N SER A 693 13.21 -37.49 -3.42
CA SER A 693 14.26 -38.33 -2.82
C SER A 693 15.60 -38.22 -3.57
N LYS A 694 15.59 -38.14 -4.91
CA LYS A 694 16.79 -37.78 -5.70
C LYS A 694 17.29 -36.37 -5.34
N THR A 695 16.38 -35.44 -5.05
CA THR A 695 16.73 -34.12 -4.52
C THR A 695 17.37 -34.19 -3.13
N LYS A 696 16.95 -35.13 -2.27
CA LYS A 696 17.58 -35.37 -0.96
C LYS A 696 19.04 -35.81 -1.10
N MET A 697 19.31 -36.81 -1.94
CA MET A 697 20.67 -37.34 -2.15
C MET A 697 21.63 -36.25 -2.66
N ALA A 698 21.24 -35.55 -3.73
CA ALA A 698 22.06 -34.47 -4.29
C ALA A 698 22.33 -33.32 -3.30
N GLU A 699 21.41 -33.03 -2.37
CA GLU A 699 21.63 -32.02 -1.31
C GLU A 699 22.45 -32.55 -0.13
N GLU A 700 22.48 -33.86 0.11
CA GLU A 700 23.31 -34.51 1.14
C GLU A 700 24.74 -34.77 0.65
N GLU A 701 24.99 -34.71 -0.67
CA GLU A 701 26.30 -34.65 -1.30
C GLU A 701 26.86 -33.21 -1.24
N ASP A 702 26.08 -32.20 -1.68
CA ASP A 702 26.43 -30.76 -1.66
C ASP A 702 26.80 -30.25 -0.25
N ASN A 703 26.27 -30.86 0.82
CA ASN A 703 26.61 -30.53 2.21
C ASN A 703 27.84 -31.27 2.76
N LYS A 704 28.34 -32.32 2.09
CA LYS A 704 29.57 -33.04 2.51
C LYS A 704 30.82 -32.40 1.94
N ASP A 705 30.76 -31.95 0.69
CA ASP A 705 31.86 -31.26 -0.01
C ASP A 705 32.26 -29.93 0.69
N GLY A 706 31.33 -29.34 1.45
CA GLY A 706 31.56 -28.13 2.25
C GLY A 706 32.14 -28.35 3.64
N THR A 707 32.63 -29.54 4.01
CA THR A 707 33.23 -29.79 5.34
C THR A 707 34.44 -30.73 5.26
N GLU A 708 35.59 -30.20 4.81
CA GLU A 708 36.88 -30.82 5.14
C GLU A 708 37.08 -30.79 6.66
N GLN A 709 37.41 -31.94 7.25
CA GLN A 709 37.64 -32.08 8.69
C GLN A 709 38.87 -32.98 8.90
N PRO A 710 39.96 -32.47 9.51
CA PRO A 710 41.20 -33.23 9.63
C PRO A 710 41.15 -34.30 10.72
N ASP A 711 41.73 -35.45 10.39
CA ASP A 711 42.37 -36.47 11.22
C ASP A 711 41.65 -37.03 12.47
N ALA A 712 41.33 -38.33 12.41
CA ALA A 712 41.19 -39.21 13.58
C ALA A 712 41.64 -40.66 13.25
N ASP A 713 42.28 -41.32 14.22
CA ASP A 713 42.95 -42.62 14.11
C ASP A 713 41.99 -43.82 13.86
N PRO A 714 42.34 -44.82 13.01
CA PRO A 714 41.45 -45.95 12.71
C PRO A 714 41.57 -47.09 13.71
N ARG A 715 40.44 -47.66 14.18
CA ARG A 715 40.45 -48.94 14.91
C ARG A 715 39.13 -49.76 14.88
N GLU A 716 39.24 -50.91 14.21
CA GLU A 716 38.46 -52.16 14.32
C GLU A 716 36.97 -52.23 13.87
N PRO A 717 36.45 -53.44 13.50
CA PRO A 717 35.33 -53.58 12.55
C PRO A 717 34.11 -54.36 13.06
N THR A 718 32.97 -54.26 12.35
CA THR A 718 31.79 -55.14 12.54
C THR A 718 31.08 -55.51 11.21
N LEU A 719 31.65 -56.51 10.54
CA LEU A 719 31.02 -57.71 9.96
C LEU A 719 29.51 -57.70 9.55
N MET A 720 29.24 -58.02 8.27
CA MET A 720 28.02 -58.63 7.68
C MET A 720 26.69 -57.80 7.71
N ASP A 721 25.73 -58.00 6.79
CA ASP A 721 25.49 -59.11 5.83
C ASP A 721 25.46 -58.68 4.34
N GLU A 722 25.41 -59.68 3.44
CA GLU A 722 25.61 -59.58 1.97
C GLU A 722 24.46 -60.28 1.17
N VAL A 723 24.55 -60.30 -0.17
CA VAL A 723 23.91 -61.23 -1.14
C VAL A 723 22.49 -60.91 -1.66
N ARG A 724 22.42 -60.22 -2.82
CA ARG A 724 22.01 -60.76 -4.15
C ARG A 724 22.08 -59.63 -5.20
N LEU A 725 22.83 -59.69 -6.31
CA LEU A 725 22.85 -60.63 -7.45
C LEU A 725 21.47 -60.87 -8.13
N GLU A 726 21.33 -60.85 -9.45
CA GLU A 726 22.14 -60.29 -10.58
C GLU A 726 21.37 -60.56 -11.89
N GLU A 727 21.31 -59.65 -12.87
CA GLU A 727 21.06 -59.99 -14.30
C GLU A 727 21.34 -58.81 -15.26
N GLU A 728 22.47 -58.83 -15.97
CA GLU A 728 22.61 -58.33 -17.35
C GLU A 728 23.59 -59.23 -18.12
N VAL A 729 23.41 -59.35 -19.45
CA VAL A 729 24.11 -60.34 -20.30
C VAL A 729 25.01 -59.63 -21.33
N PRO A 730 26.24 -60.13 -21.62
CA PRO A 730 27.37 -59.25 -21.95
C PRO A 730 27.74 -59.17 -23.45
N LEU A 731 28.69 -58.28 -23.80
CA LEU A 731 29.34 -58.28 -25.13
C LEU A 731 30.82 -57.80 -25.13
N LYS A 732 31.73 -58.77 -24.95
CA LYS A 732 33.12 -58.88 -25.46
C LYS A 732 34.23 -57.86 -25.06
N GLU A 733 35.33 -58.45 -24.56
CA GLU A 733 36.68 -57.90 -24.50
C GLU A 733 37.56 -58.37 -25.70
N GLN A 734 38.89 -58.16 -25.58
CA GLN A 734 40.03 -58.45 -26.48
C GLN A 734 40.49 -57.28 -27.38
N ASP A 735 41.75 -56.83 -27.46
CA ASP A 735 43.01 -57.03 -26.68
C ASP A 735 43.85 -55.72 -26.85
N GLY A 736 44.86 -55.31 -26.05
CA GLY A 736 45.43 -55.79 -24.78
C GLY A 736 46.85 -55.20 -24.52
N GLU A 737 47.10 -54.62 -23.33
CA GLU A 737 48.43 -54.24 -22.73
C GLU A 737 49.33 -53.18 -23.44
N ILE A 738 50.29 -52.45 -22.83
CA ILE A 738 50.65 -52.01 -21.45
C ILE A 738 51.56 -50.75 -21.54
N GLN A 739 51.58 -49.88 -20.49
CA GLN A 739 52.59 -48.88 -19.99
C GLN A 739 53.75 -48.36 -20.91
N LEU A 740 54.33 -47.15 -20.78
CA LEU A 740 54.70 -46.42 -19.55
C LEU A 740 55.07 -44.93 -19.84
N LYS A 741 54.89 -44.04 -18.85
CA LYS A 741 55.52 -42.70 -18.59
C LYS A 741 56.05 -41.82 -19.75
N HIS A 742 55.45 -40.63 -19.88
CA HIS A 742 56.01 -39.32 -19.43
C HIS A 742 57.54 -39.13 -19.56
N GLN A 743 58.09 -38.11 -20.24
CA GLN A 743 58.14 -36.69 -19.82
C GLN A 743 59.03 -35.89 -20.83
N ASP A 744 59.14 -34.55 -20.70
CA ASP A 744 60.36 -33.70 -20.87
C ASP A 744 60.15 -32.38 -21.67
N VAL A 745 60.75 -31.23 -21.35
CA VAL A 745 60.93 -30.53 -20.04
C VAL A 745 60.70 -29.01 -20.32
N PHE A 746 61.28 -27.91 -19.78
CA PHE A 746 62.30 -27.49 -18.77
C PHE A 746 61.93 -26.01 -18.38
N MET A 747 62.52 -25.30 -17.39
CA MET A 747 63.64 -25.55 -16.48
C MET A 747 63.33 -24.94 -15.08
N GLN A 748 64.11 -25.34 -14.07
CA GLN A 748 64.19 -24.74 -12.72
C GLN A 748 65.25 -23.58 -12.73
N ALA A 749 65.67 -22.89 -11.66
CA ALA A 749 65.50 -23.05 -10.20
C ALA A 749 65.77 -21.75 -9.40
N ASN A 750 65.33 -21.76 -8.14
CA ASN A 750 65.95 -21.25 -6.89
C ASN A 750 66.44 -19.78 -6.64
N GLU A 751 66.18 -19.40 -5.38
CA GLU A 751 67.06 -18.73 -4.39
C GLU A 751 66.95 -17.23 -4.02
N GLU A 752 67.16 -17.06 -2.70
CA GLU A 752 66.97 -15.99 -1.70
C GLU A 752 67.40 -14.54 -2.01
N GLU A 753 66.67 -13.54 -1.48
CA GLU A 753 67.05 -12.79 -0.26
C GLU A 753 65.97 -11.76 0.19
N GLN A 754 66.20 -11.05 1.30
CA GLN A 754 65.28 -10.06 1.91
C GLN A 754 65.97 -8.66 2.11
N PRO A 755 65.38 -7.64 2.77
CA PRO A 755 65.08 -6.37 2.11
C PRO A 755 65.97 -5.17 2.53
N LEU A 756 65.91 -4.06 1.76
CA LEU A 756 66.18 -2.72 2.30
C LEU A 756 65.44 -1.59 1.55
N LYS A 757 65.47 -0.39 2.15
CA LYS A 757 64.89 0.88 1.68
C LYS A 757 65.98 1.73 0.99
N GLU A 758 65.61 2.63 0.08
CA GLU A 758 65.61 4.09 0.31
C GLU A 758 65.16 4.91 -0.91
N LYS A 759 64.73 6.16 -0.64
CA LYS A 759 64.60 7.42 -1.43
C LYS A 759 64.22 7.37 -2.92
N THR A 760 63.23 8.13 -3.43
CA THR A 760 62.88 9.58 -3.29
C THR A 760 63.75 10.48 -4.18
N GLU A 761 63.19 11.64 -4.55
CA GLU A 761 63.72 12.76 -5.36
C GLU A 761 63.53 12.55 -6.89
N GLU A 762 62.72 13.33 -7.63
CA GLU A 762 62.59 14.81 -7.81
C GLU A 762 63.52 15.34 -8.93
N ALA A 763 63.27 16.47 -9.60
CA ALA A 763 62.03 17.22 -9.94
C ALA A 763 62.38 18.33 -10.95
N GLU A 764 61.39 18.91 -11.65
CA GLU A 764 61.41 20.31 -12.14
C GLU A 764 59.92 20.74 -12.35
N VAL A 765 59.33 21.82 -11.80
CA VAL A 765 59.74 23.23 -11.51
C VAL A 765 59.62 24.10 -12.78
N GLU A 766 58.95 25.26 -12.85
CA GLU A 766 58.14 26.09 -11.92
C GLU A 766 56.94 26.77 -12.71
N GLU A 767 56.13 27.77 -12.32
CA GLU A 767 56.31 28.93 -11.43
C GLU A 767 54.98 29.49 -10.81
N THR A 768 54.87 29.34 -9.49
CA THR A 768 54.45 30.25 -8.38
C THR A 768 53.45 31.44 -8.53
N GLN A 769 52.44 31.48 -7.63
CA GLN A 769 52.06 32.55 -6.64
C GLN A 769 50.59 32.33 -6.15
N GLU A 770 50.25 32.05 -4.88
CA GLU A 770 50.38 32.79 -3.59
C GLU A 770 49.24 33.82 -3.33
N GLU A 771 48.74 34.08 -2.11
CA GLU A 771 49.34 33.99 -0.75
C GLU A 771 48.39 33.46 0.38
N LYS A 772 48.80 33.54 1.67
CA LYS A 772 48.36 32.68 2.82
C LYS A 772 48.68 33.31 4.21
N SER A 773 48.25 32.83 5.39
CA SER A 773 47.13 31.94 5.79
C SER A 773 46.21 32.55 6.89
N GLU A 774 46.43 32.65 8.22
CA GLU A 774 47.39 32.19 9.28
C GLU A 774 46.63 32.19 10.66
N VAL A 775 46.98 31.47 11.77
CA VAL A 775 47.57 30.12 11.96
C VAL A 775 47.54 29.65 13.46
N LYS A 776 47.25 28.34 13.73
CA LYS A 776 47.73 27.40 14.82
C LYS A 776 47.62 27.76 16.35
N GLU A 777 47.81 26.87 17.36
CA GLU A 777 47.94 25.39 17.52
C GLU A 777 47.60 24.88 18.96
N GLU A 778 47.30 23.56 19.10
CA GLU A 778 47.57 22.55 20.19
C GLU A 778 47.45 22.90 21.72
N GLU A 779 47.31 21.99 22.73
CA GLU A 779 47.42 20.52 22.87
C GLU A 779 46.65 19.93 24.13
N GLU A 780 46.64 18.60 24.28
CA GLU A 780 46.54 17.75 25.53
C GLU A 780 45.26 17.55 26.41
N GLU A 781 45.43 16.90 27.60
CA GLU A 781 44.50 15.95 28.26
C GLU A 781 43.65 16.42 29.48
N LYS A 782 42.65 15.57 29.84
CA LYS A 782 41.90 15.38 31.12
C LYS A 782 41.99 16.44 32.26
N GLY A 783 40.82 16.91 32.73
CA GLY A 783 40.65 17.67 34.00
C GLY A 783 40.75 16.83 35.30
N PRO A 784 40.68 17.47 36.49
CA PRO A 784 39.37 17.82 37.09
C PRO A 784 39.28 19.14 37.92
N GLU A 785 38.04 19.43 38.37
CA GLU A 785 37.54 20.12 39.61
C GLU A 785 38.35 21.19 40.40
N GLU A 786 37.66 22.32 40.68
CA GLU A 786 37.75 23.26 41.85
C GLU A 786 39.10 23.99 42.14
N GLU A 787 39.22 25.10 42.88
CA GLU A 787 38.29 26.00 43.63
C GLU A 787 38.02 27.31 42.80
N GLU A 788 37.83 28.58 43.23
CA GLU A 788 37.78 29.33 44.51
C GLU A 788 36.75 30.52 44.40
N GLU A 789 37.09 31.80 44.69
CA GLU A 789 36.12 32.89 44.96
C GLU A 789 36.48 34.29 44.37
N VAL A 790 35.60 35.28 44.63
CA VAL A 790 35.82 36.63 45.26
C VAL A 790 34.86 37.68 44.65
N GLU A 791 34.06 38.48 45.37
CA GLU A 791 33.86 38.75 46.81
C GLU A 791 32.41 39.26 47.08
N GLU A 792 31.81 38.98 48.25
CA GLU A 792 31.33 40.06 49.15
C GLU A 792 31.14 39.61 50.62
N LYS A 793 31.28 40.54 51.57
CA LYS A 793 31.47 40.31 53.02
C LYS A 793 30.15 39.99 53.78
N GLY A 794 30.13 39.34 54.95
CA GLY A 794 31.20 38.70 55.75
C GLY A 794 30.95 38.74 57.29
N SER A 795 31.67 37.90 58.06
CA SER A 795 31.79 37.87 59.56
C SER A 795 30.53 37.47 60.40
N LYS A 796 30.55 36.36 61.18
CA LYS A 796 31.12 36.14 62.56
C LYS A 796 30.18 36.63 63.70
N GLU A 797 30.14 36.07 64.93
CA GLU A 797 31.03 35.12 65.65
C GLU A 797 30.27 34.39 66.81
N GLY A 798 30.82 33.31 67.41
CA GLY A 798 30.46 32.89 68.79
C GLY A 798 30.15 31.40 69.08
N LYS A 799 30.76 30.87 70.15
CA LYS A 799 30.58 29.52 70.77
C LYS A 799 30.38 29.70 72.30
N PRO A 800 30.08 28.67 73.11
CA PRO A 800 29.34 27.42 72.87
C PRO A 800 28.23 27.17 73.94
N GLY A 801 27.43 26.10 73.80
CA GLY A 801 26.48 25.66 74.84
C GLY A 801 25.95 24.23 74.60
N GLU A 802 25.72 23.48 75.67
CA GLU A 802 25.42 22.03 75.68
C GLU A 802 24.01 21.78 76.26
N LYS A 803 23.18 20.92 75.61
CA LYS A 803 22.44 19.79 76.25
C LYS A 803 21.40 19.04 75.39
N ASP A 804 21.46 17.71 75.55
CA ASP A 804 20.39 16.71 75.72
C ASP A 804 19.34 16.32 74.63
N HIS A 805 19.22 14.99 74.52
CA HIS A 805 18.08 14.13 74.12
C HIS A 805 17.54 14.00 72.67
N GLN A 806 18.24 13.13 71.92
CA GLN A 806 17.76 11.83 71.37
C GLN A 806 16.69 11.74 70.24
N PRO A 807 16.69 10.64 69.43
CA PRO A 807 15.95 10.55 68.16
C PRO A 807 14.95 9.37 68.10
N THR A 808 14.59 8.87 66.91
CA THR A 808 14.65 7.44 66.43
C THR A 808 13.57 7.09 65.36
N LYS A 809 13.96 6.25 64.40
CA LYS A 809 13.20 5.55 63.32
C LYS A 809 12.50 4.25 63.87
N PRO A 810 12.01 3.26 63.08
CA PRO A 810 11.10 3.19 61.90
C PRO A 810 10.03 2.03 62.00
N LYS A 811 9.43 1.61 60.85
CA LYS A 811 8.80 0.27 60.53
C LYS A 811 7.39 0.01 61.13
N LYS A 812 6.54 -0.96 60.68
CA LYS A 812 6.62 -2.06 59.65
C LYS A 812 5.21 -2.55 59.21
N GLU A 813 5.10 -3.07 57.97
CA GLU A 813 4.29 -4.25 57.47
C GLU A 813 2.76 -4.46 57.72
N GLU A 814 2.20 -5.40 56.94
CA GLU A 814 0.77 -5.74 56.71
C GLU A 814 0.32 -7.05 57.40
N ILE A 815 -0.99 -7.42 57.33
CA ILE A 815 -1.54 -8.78 57.00
C ILE A 815 -3.10 -8.82 57.04
N GLU A 816 -3.71 -9.86 56.44
CA GLU A 816 -5.16 -10.17 56.24
C GLU A 816 -5.88 -10.69 57.55
N GLU A 817 -7.13 -11.21 57.65
CA GLU A 817 -8.05 -11.90 56.72
C GLU A 817 -9.56 -12.02 57.19
N LYS A 818 -10.48 -12.27 56.22
CA LYS A 818 -11.91 -12.73 56.12
C LYS A 818 -12.84 -13.16 57.33
N LYS A 819 -14.12 -12.69 57.23
CA LYS A 819 -15.46 -13.36 57.48
C LYS A 819 -15.89 -13.80 58.92
N PRO A 820 -17.15 -14.27 59.22
CA PRO A 820 -18.37 -14.54 58.39
C PRO A 820 -19.76 -13.99 58.91
N GLN A 821 -20.85 -14.27 58.17
CA GLN A 821 -22.31 -14.56 58.48
C GLN A 821 -22.98 -14.18 59.86
N GLU A 822 -24.30 -13.94 60.04
CA GLU A 822 -25.55 -14.07 59.22
C GLU A 822 -26.78 -13.28 59.82
N ALA A 823 -27.96 -13.40 59.17
CA ALA A 823 -29.35 -13.18 59.67
C ALA A 823 -30.06 -11.80 59.58
N GLU A 824 -31.40 -11.86 59.44
CA GLU A 824 -32.45 -10.81 59.23
C GLU A 824 -33.76 -11.29 59.95
N PRO A 825 -34.87 -10.53 60.21
CA PRO A 825 -35.73 -9.91 59.16
C PRO A 825 -36.65 -8.69 59.51
N LYS A 826 -37.28 -8.06 58.48
CA LYS A 826 -38.55 -7.24 58.47
C LYS A 826 -38.57 -5.88 59.21
N ASP A 827 -39.32 -4.83 58.80
CA ASP A 827 -40.61 -4.71 58.05
C ASP A 827 -40.63 -3.58 56.97
N HIS A 828 -41.79 -3.41 56.29
CA HIS A 828 -42.07 -2.46 55.17
C HIS A 828 -43.34 -1.61 55.44
N PRO A 829 -43.73 -0.58 54.63
CA PRO A 829 -43.36 -0.21 53.24
C PRO A 829 -42.57 1.15 53.20
N SER A 830 -42.56 2.09 52.22
CA SER A 830 -43.45 2.44 51.08
C SER A 830 -42.74 3.22 49.93
N THR A 831 -43.50 3.67 48.94
CA THR A 831 -43.12 4.32 47.66
C THR A 831 -44.01 5.59 47.42
N PRO A 832 -43.86 6.46 46.39
CA PRO A 832 -43.43 6.19 44.99
C PRO A 832 -42.34 7.11 44.40
N GLN A 833 -41.96 6.77 43.16
CA GLN A 833 -40.91 7.38 42.33
C GLN A 833 -41.42 7.50 40.88
N GLU A 834 -40.80 8.42 40.12
CA GLU A 834 -40.77 8.63 38.65
C GLU A 834 -41.68 7.79 37.74
#